data_AF-A0A369BMH5-F1
#
_entry.id   AF-A0A369BMH5-F1
#
_cell.length_a   1.000
_cell.length_b   1.000
_cell.length_c   1.000
_cell.angle_alpha   90.00
_cell.angle_beta   90.00
_cell.angle_gamma   90.00
#
_symmetry.space_group_name_H-M   'P 1'
#
loop_
_entity.id
_entity.type
_entity.pdbx_description
1 polymer ?
#
loop_
_entity_poly.entity_id
_entity_poly.type
_entity_poly.pdbx_seq_one_letter_code
_entity_poly.pdbx_strand_id
1 'polypeptide(L)'
;MAKTDWNLHDTVQPQDMNALGSEINSQGTEISMLEDRLNIAEYEDITLQPGLQVINAKRDSRFRLGEIKGRTLINLLSWGGCESLQSWPNDGRFSLDTTSKVEGNSSIKVTISQGDPYADLYQRVEYDPGKCYVAVGALKVPSGIQARIRVAELGKEITSEIIQSSTGDKFKTVFFRVPRNAVPGATAVYFGAVFVGPSGYAGNADALRIYEISSSEYAALDGMTPEQVAAKYPYISTGMIGVDNPYAIRYGENLLPPFYEWRNANTEGRSKITGPYSLETQGEQGAGFWFEVDIPAVEKETYSLSGENSESNKLYAIAINEAKIAVVPDYLMNTFTTPSGTKYLRVYVNTDTSPNVVKFNNPMLVIGSNSKPFKPRWDTMLAFHTELHASPVDGSDPDVLFEKEGQYFRLAKWGKKTLNNFSGWLSAQARPGYKVFACPLPNAKTYSQTVVKYNGAPLKNTLPDNWISGDLAIVFDNYLYLSVSNSDSGWGEADAVYEFNGDGSTVKFMLPAPPTGLWVMSETVTARVDNTPVSVTSVNEREFTVAAAPASGKKLVVNYKISYVPIEDEIKAYFNGWVMTSQETWNTTYEQYSGIGTKGWLKRYVGIGTPITTSKIGVFEAGSGNSGYILPTTVINSRWTPYQILYRLAKETVEPVVSEGCLTLLEGDNLVEVSTGIVLREKANPSNVSNQNLWAVINHKPTLSSKLNFSVDSFITVYNENQKTNDFRHMKTDVYSFGKEYLDRPWTEFDQNATYSVTYLKLDKSPIQPFTGTLATNENAQISDLTAGVAEALLRVSVVEQKKAEKDSPGWITPTLLNGAGQGSDPVRYKKNTNSMVVVTGIFVAKAVSTVFKLPVGYRPANVCRFITLSSNVGQIVPAYVDVYPNGNVNVANFGPDYVSFEGVMFLVE
;
A
#
# COMPACT_ATOMS: atom_id res chain seq x y z
N MET A 1 -8.87 62.97 2.10
CA MET A 1 -8.46 63.38 3.45
C MET A 1 -8.87 64.82 3.65
N ALA A 2 -9.70 65.05 4.66
CA ALA A 2 -10.02 66.37 5.16
C ALA A 2 -8.76 67.06 5.69
N LYS A 3 -8.80 68.39 5.77
CA LYS A 3 -7.70 69.17 6.35
C LYS A 3 -7.49 68.76 7.81
N THR A 4 -6.26 68.41 8.18
CA THR A 4 -5.88 67.97 9.54
C THR A 4 -4.96 68.95 10.26
N ASP A 5 -4.41 69.94 9.56
CA ASP A 5 -3.44 70.93 10.02
C ASP A 5 -4.08 72.31 10.23
N TRP A 6 -5.12 72.36 11.07
CA TRP A 6 -5.83 73.60 11.39
C TRP A 6 -4.98 74.56 12.23
N ASN A 7 -4.90 75.82 11.79
CA ASN A 7 -4.30 76.93 12.51
C ASN A 7 -5.38 77.89 13.03
N LEU A 8 -5.03 78.69 14.05
CA LEU A 8 -5.95 79.65 14.68
C LEU A 8 -6.52 80.72 13.71
N HIS A 9 -5.91 80.89 12.53
CA HIS A 9 -6.32 81.84 11.50
C HIS A 9 -7.11 81.22 10.34
N ASP A 10 -7.33 79.91 10.36
CA ASP A 10 -8.11 79.24 9.32
C ASP A 10 -9.61 79.50 9.50
N THR A 11 -10.31 79.80 8.40
CA THR A 11 -11.77 79.97 8.39
C THR A 11 -12.41 78.70 7.83
N VAL A 12 -13.16 77.96 8.68
CA VAL A 12 -13.86 76.74 8.29
C VAL A 12 -14.91 77.05 7.22
N GLN A 13 -14.81 76.41 6.06
CA GLN A 13 -15.80 76.47 5.00
C GLN A 13 -16.76 75.27 5.10
N PRO A 14 -18.00 75.38 4.57
CA PRO A 14 -18.93 74.25 4.49
C PRO A 14 -18.35 73.01 3.78
N GLN A 15 -17.44 73.23 2.83
CA GLN A 15 -16.74 72.17 2.09
C GLN A 15 -15.81 71.36 3.00
N ASP A 16 -15.16 72.00 3.98
CA ASP A 16 -14.29 71.33 4.95
C ASP A 16 -15.09 70.41 5.89
N MET A 17 -16.26 70.87 6.33
CA MET A 17 -17.18 70.08 7.15
C MET A 17 -17.78 68.90 6.38
N ASN A 18 -18.10 69.08 5.10
CA ASN A 18 -18.58 68.00 4.24
C ASN A 18 -17.48 66.95 3.97
N ALA A 19 -16.23 67.39 3.76
CA ALA A 19 -15.10 66.48 3.60
C ALA A 19 -14.83 65.66 4.87
N LEU A 20 -14.88 66.29 6.05
CA LEU A 20 -14.81 65.59 7.34
C LEU A 20 -15.96 64.60 7.52
N GLY A 21 -17.21 65.01 7.22
CA GLY A 21 -18.36 64.12 7.32
C GLY A 21 -18.27 62.91 6.37
N SER A 22 -17.77 63.11 5.15
CA SER A 22 -17.52 62.02 4.21
C SER A 22 -16.45 61.05 4.70
N GLU A 23 -15.37 61.56 5.30
CA GLU A 23 -14.29 60.74 5.84
C GLU A 23 -14.75 59.96 7.08
N ILE A 24 -15.49 60.59 7.99
CA ILE A 24 -16.10 59.93 9.16
C ILE A 24 -17.06 58.81 8.72
N ASN A 25 -17.91 59.06 7.72
CA ASN A 25 -18.82 58.03 7.21
C ASN A 25 -18.07 56.87 6.55
N SER A 26 -16.98 57.16 5.82
CA SER A 26 -16.09 56.14 5.25
C SER A 26 -15.45 55.29 6.36
N GLN A 27 -14.87 55.94 7.37
CA GLN A 27 -14.27 55.26 8.53
C GLN A 27 -15.30 54.45 9.32
N GLY A 28 -16.50 54.99 9.55
CA GLY A 28 -17.59 54.27 10.22
C GLY A 28 -18.01 53.01 9.45
N THR A 29 -18.01 53.08 8.11
CA THR A 29 -18.27 51.91 7.25
C THR A 29 -17.15 50.88 7.36
N GLU A 30 -15.88 51.30 7.32
CA GLU A 30 -14.72 50.41 7.49
C GLU A 30 -14.71 49.74 8.87
N ILE A 31 -15.02 50.47 9.94
CA ILE A 31 -15.12 49.94 11.30
C ILE A 31 -16.25 48.91 11.40
N SER A 32 -17.43 49.18 10.83
CA SER A 32 -18.53 48.21 10.82
C SER A 32 -18.15 46.93 10.09
N MET A 33 -17.47 47.02 8.93
CA MET A 33 -16.98 45.84 8.20
C MET A 33 -15.94 45.04 9.00
N LEU A 34 -15.09 45.71 9.78
CA LEU A 34 -14.14 45.06 10.68
C LEU A 34 -14.84 44.37 11.86
N GLU A 35 -15.85 45.01 12.44
CA GLU A 35 -16.66 44.45 13.52
C GLU A 35 -17.38 43.17 13.09
N ASP A 36 -17.99 43.16 11.90
CA ASP A 36 -18.65 41.97 11.34
C ASP A 36 -17.67 40.80 11.17
N ARG A 37 -16.46 41.07 10.65
CA ARG A 37 -15.39 40.07 10.45
C ARG A 37 -14.82 39.48 11.75
N LEU A 38 -14.92 40.22 12.86
CA LEU A 38 -14.39 39.82 14.16
C LEU A 38 -15.45 39.21 15.09
N ASN A 39 -16.74 39.50 14.86
CA ASN A 39 -17.81 39.08 15.76
C ASN A 39 -18.22 37.61 15.59
N ILE A 40 -18.24 37.08 14.37
CA ILE A 40 -18.74 35.73 14.07
C ILE A 40 -17.69 34.96 13.29
N ALA A 41 -17.39 33.72 13.66
CA ALA A 41 -16.49 32.87 12.88
C ALA A 41 -17.25 32.28 11.68
N GLU A 42 -16.79 32.57 10.45
CA GLU A 42 -17.44 32.12 9.22
C GLU A 42 -16.55 31.17 8.42
N TYR A 43 -17.16 30.09 7.92
CA TYR A 43 -16.51 29.05 7.14
C TYR A 43 -17.24 28.79 5.83
N GLU A 44 -16.49 28.41 4.80
CA GLU A 44 -17.04 27.94 3.53
C GLU A 44 -16.71 26.47 3.29
N ASP A 45 -17.70 25.72 2.80
CA ASP A 45 -17.50 24.34 2.37
C ASP A 45 -16.67 24.31 1.08
N ILE A 46 -15.72 23.39 1.04
CA ILE A 46 -14.85 23.18 -0.10
C ILE A 46 -14.68 21.69 -0.38
N THR A 47 -14.59 21.34 -1.66
CA THR A 47 -14.23 19.99 -2.11
C THR A 47 -12.98 20.06 -2.97
N LEU A 48 -11.88 19.48 -2.48
CA LEU A 48 -10.65 19.31 -3.25
C LEU A 48 -10.82 18.08 -4.14
N GLN A 49 -10.86 18.27 -5.45
CA GLN A 49 -11.04 17.20 -6.42
C GLN A 49 -9.75 16.38 -6.61
N PRO A 50 -9.83 15.11 -7.01
CA PRO A 50 -8.66 14.32 -7.39
C PRO A 50 -7.78 15.01 -8.45
N GLY A 51 -6.46 14.96 -8.26
CA GLY A 51 -5.46 15.53 -9.17
C GLY A 51 -5.09 16.98 -8.85
N LEU A 52 -4.38 17.60 -9.80
CA LEU A 52 -3.90 18.98 -9.72
C LEU A 52 -5.02 19.96 -10.09
N GLN A 53 -5.25 20.97 -9.25
CA GLN A 53 -6.29 21.97 -9.42
C GLN A 53 -5.89 23.34 -8.85
N VAL A 54 -6.59 24.39 -9.25
CA VAL A 54 -6.48 25.73 -8.65
C VAL A 54 -7.65 25.93 -7.69
N ILE A 55 -7.36 26.33 -6.46
CA ILE A 55 -8.32 26.64 -5.41
C ILE A 55 -8.16 28.09 -4.98
N ASN A 56 -9.25 28.84 -5.01
CA ASN A 56 -9.28 30.18 -4.44
C ASN A 56 -9.67 30.11 -2.95
N ALA A 57 -8.89 30.74 -2.07
CA ALA A 57 -9.24 30.91 -0.66
C ALA A 57 -9.42 32.39 -0.34
N LYS A 58 -10.49 32.74 0.39
CA LYS A 58 -10.76 34.15 0.77
C LYS A 58 -9.74 34.73 1.75
N ARG A 59 -9.09 33.86 2.52
CA ARG A 59 -8.14 34.19 3.58
C ARG A 59 -7.12 33.07 3.74
N ASP A 60 -5.96 33.42 4.29
CA ASP A 60 -4.94 32.45 4.73
C ASP A 60 -5.58 31.47 5.73
N SER A 61 -5.82 30.23 5.35
CA SER A 61 -6.69 29.34 6.14
C SER A 61 -6.15 27.92 6.20
N ARG A 62 -6.30 27.30 7.36
CA ARG A 62 -6.11 25.86 7.49
C ARG A 62 -7.31 25.16 6.86
N PHE A 63 -7.04 24.15 6.02
CA PHE A 63 -8.09 23.24 5.58
C PHE A 63 -8.50 22.32 6.72
N ARG A 64 -9.77 22.38 7.11
CA ARG A 64 -10.37 21.51 8.12
C ARG A 64 -11.03 20.33 7.43
N LEU A 65 -10.57 19.12 7.72
CA LEU A 65 -11.08 17.94 7.02
C LEU A 65 -12.49 17.63 7.51
N GLY A 66 -13.45 17.57 6.58
CA GLY A 66 -14.77 17.01 6.80
C GLY A 66 -14.70 15.50 6.68
N GLU A 67 -14.66 15.00 5.45
CA GLU A 67 -14.53 13.57 5.18
C GLU A 67 -13.74 13.23 3.92
N ILE A 68 -13.10 12.06 3.95
CA ILE A 68 -12.65 11.31 2.78
C ILE A 68 -13.36 9.95 2.81
N LYS A 69 -14.01 9.60 1.69
CA LYS A 69 -14.69 8.31 1.54
C LYS A 69 -13.76 7.27 0.93
N GLY A 70 -13.92 6.02 1.35
CA GLY A 70 -13.26 4.87 0.73
C GLY A 70 -13.83 4.51 -0.64
N ARG A 71 -13.05 3.77 -1.40
CA ARG A 71 -13.43 3.11 -2.66
C ARG A 71 -12.55 1.88 -2.79
N THR A 72 -13.11 0.76 -3.24
CA THR A 72 -12.32 -0.44 -3.56
C THR A 72 -12.37 -0.71 -5.05
N LEU A 73 -11.22 -0.99 -5.66
CA LEU A 73 -11.12 -1.50 -7.03
C LEU A 73 -10.63 -2.96 -7.00
N ILE A 74 -11.27 -3.79 -7.81
CA ILE A 74 -10.90 -5.20 -8.04
C ILE A 74 -10.97 -5.44 -9.54
N ASN A 75 -9.84 -5.79 -10.15
CA ASN A 75 -9.82 -6.14 -11.57
C ASN A 75 -10.46 -7.52 -11.72
N LEU A 76 -11.42 -7.66 -12.63
CA LEU A 76 -12.08 -8.97 -12.84
C LEU A 76 -11.24 -9.93 -13.70
N LEU A 77 -10.10 -9.46 -14.23
CA LEU A 77 -9.15 -10.28 -14.97
C LEU A 77 -8.08 -10.87 -14.06
N SER A 78 -7.62 -12.07 -14.44
CA SER A 78 -6.34 -12.57 -13.93
C SER A 78 -5.22 -12.10 -14.83
N TRP A 79 -4.05 -11.77 -14.29
CA TRP A 79 -2.88 -11.40 -15.09
C TRP A 79 -3.13 -10.26 -16.09
N GLY A 80 -4.00 -9.30 -15.74
CA GLY A 80 -4.32 -8.14 -16.59
C GLY A 80 -3.12 -7.24 -16.89
N GLY A 81 -2.09 -7.26 -16.03
CA GLY A 81 -0.80 -6.60 -16.27
C GLY A 81 0.13 -7.38 -17.18
N CYS A 82 -0.38 -8.40 -17.88
CA CYS A 82 0.34 -9.08 -18.95
C CYS A 82 1.68 -9.73 -18.54
N GLU A 83 1.87 -10.05 -17.26
CA GLU A 83 3.08 -10.67 -16.71
C GLU A 83 3.18 -12.19 -16.95
N SER A 84 2.12 -12.79 -17.47
CA SER A 84 2.00 -14.23 -17.67
C SER A 84 1.06 -14.50 -18.83
N LEU A 85 1.39 -15.52 -19.62
CA LEU A 85 0.49 -16.06 -20.64
C LEU A 85 -0.54 -17.03 -20.04
N GLN A 86 -0.44 -17.34 -18.75
CA GLN A 86 -1.42 -18.19 -18.07
C GLN A 86 -2.80 -17.51 -18.07
N SER A 87 -3.85 -18.25 -18.45
CA SER A 87 -5.24 -17.78 -18.60
C SER A 87 -5.55 -17.01 -19.88
N TRP A 88 -4.55 -16.82 -20.75
CA TRP A 88 -4.73 -16.33 -22.12
C TRP A 88 -4.74 -17.50 -23.12
N PRO A 89 -5.20 -17.32 -24.37
CA PRO A 89 -5.17 -18.37 -25.38
C PRO A 89 -3.72 -18.79 -25.68
N ASN A 90 -3.52 -20.07 -26.01
CA ASN A 90 -2.20 -20.64 -26.27
C ASN A 90 -2.16 -21.36 -27.62
N ASP A 91 -2.15 -20.58 -28.70
CA ASP A 91 -2.09 -21.05 -30.09
C ASP A 91 -0.74 -20.72 -30.78
N GLY A 92 0.25 -20.26 -30.00
CA GLY A 92 1.58 -19.88 -30.47
C GLY A 92 1.71 -18.42 -30.94
N ARG A 93 0.64 -17.62 -30.92
CA ARG A 93 0.64 -16.21 -31.38
C ARG A 93 1.07 -15.19 -30.32
N PHE A 94 1.19 -15.63 -29.06
CA PHE A 94 1.41 -14.75 -27.91
C PHE A 94 2.76 -15.00 -27.24
N SER A 95 3.49 -13.93 -26.91
CA SER A 95 4.75 -14.01 -26.16
C SER A 95 4.91 -12.83 -25.20
N LEU A 96 5.69 -13.00 -24.12
CA LEU A 96 6.00 -11.92 -23.19
C LEU A 96 7.09 -11.01 -23.77
N ASP A 97 6.92 -9.70 -23.66
CA ASP A 97 7.88 -8.68 -24.07
C ASP A 97 8.26 -7.79 -22.88
N THR A 98 9.52 -7.89 -22.44
CA THR A 98 10.04 -7.13 -21.29
C THR A 98 10.56 -5.74 -21.66
N THR A 99 10.61 -5.42 -22.96
CA THR A 99 11.14 -4.16 -23.49
C THR A 99 10.03 -3.15 -23.75
N SER A 100 8.95 -3.57 -24.41
CA SER A 100 7.78 -2.72 -24.66
C SER A 100 6.72 -3.01 -23.61
N LYS A 101 6.60 -2.16 -22.58
CA LYS A 101 5.62 -2.33 -21.48
C LYS A 101 5.17 -0.99 -20.88
N VAL A 102 4.09 -1.02 -20.14
CA VAL A 102 3.49 0.12 -19.41
C VAL A 102 3.46 -0.15 -17.91
N GLU A 103 2.95 -1.32 -17.51
CA GLU A 103 2.87 -1.74 -16.11
C GLU A 103 3.79 -2.94 -15.86
N GLY A 104 4.20 -3.12 -14.61
CA GLY A 104 5.01 -4.26 -14.18
C GLY A 104 6.29 -4.51 -14.99
N ASN A 105 6.57 -5.76 -15.37
CA ASN A 105 7.83 -6.20 -15.97
C ASN A 105 7.70 -6.65 -17.43
N SER A 106 6.50 -6.86 -17.96
CA SER A 106 6.30 -7.29 -19.35
C SER A 106 4.92 -6.93 -19.89
N SER A 107 4.80 -6.85 -21.21
CA SER A 107 3.52 -6.87 -21.92
C SER A 107 3.35 -8.19 -22.68
N ILE A 108 2.16 -8.42 -23.24
CA ILE A 108 1.93 -9.53 -24.18
C ILE A 108 2.06 -8.99 -25.60
N LYS A 109 3.04 -9.51 -26.33
CA LYS A 109 3.17 -9.35 -27.79
C LYS A 109 2.22 -10.31 -28.50
N VAL A 110 1.42 -9.77 -29.41
CA VAL A 110 0.39 -10.48 -30.18
C VAL A 110 0.78 -10.50 -31.65
N THR A 111 1.01 -11.68 -32.22
CA THR A 111 1.47 -11.86 -33.62
C THR A 111 0.36 -12.41 -34.51
N ILE A 112 0.12 -11.75 -35.65
CA ILE A 112 -0.89 -12.17 -36.63
C ILE A 112 -0.32 -13.31 -37.48
N SER A 113 -1.08 -14.39 -37.61
CA SER A 113 -0.67 -15.62 -38.33
C SER A 113 -1.14 -15.66 -39.78
N GLN A 114 -0.51 -16.54 -40.57
CA GLN A 114 -0.89 -16.73 -41.97
C GLN A 114 -2.30 -17.34 -42.08
N GLY A 115 -3.13 -16.79 -42.97
CA GLY A 115 -4.49 -17.28 -43.24
C GLY A 115 -5.56 -16.76 -42.27
N ASP A 116 -5.17 -16.00 -41.24
CA ASP A 116 -6.08 -15.38 -40.28
C ASP A 116 -5.75 -13.88 -40.13
N PRO A 117 -6.58 -12.97 -40.67
CA PRO A 117 -6.25 -11.54 -40.69
C PRO A 117 -6.37 -10.87 -39.30
N TYR A 118 -6.70 -11.63 -38.25
CA TYR A 118 -6.75 -11.11 -36.89
C TYR A 118 -6.14 -12.08 -35.85
N ALA A 119 -5.77 -11.52 -34.70
CA ALA A 119 -5.38 -12.26 -33.50
C ALA A 119 -6.13 -11.69 -32.30
N ASP A 120 -6.72 -12.56 -31.49
CA ASP A 120 -7.58 -12.19 -30.37
C ASP A 120 -7.00 -12.72 -29.06
N LEU A 121 -6.50 -11.80 -28.24
CA LEU A 121 -6.05 -12.06 -26.88
C LEU A 121 -7.25 -11.86 -25.96
N TYR A 122 -7.77 -12.92 -25.34
CA TYR A 122 -8.98 -12.79 -24.51
C TYR A 122 -8.95 -13.66 -23.26
N GLN A 123 -9.74 -13.25 -22.26
CA GLN A 123 -10.03 -14.02 -21.07
C GLN A 123 -11.54 -14.01 -20.78
N ARG A 124 -12.06 -15.14 -20.29
CA ARG A 124 -13.44 -15.24 -19.80
C ARG A 124 -13.57 -14.50 -18.46
N VAL A 125 -14.53 -13.59 -18.37
CA VAL A 125 -14.86 -12.78 -17.19
C VAL A 125 -16.30 -13.07 -16.79
N GLU A 126 -16.58 -13.27 -15.50
CA GLU A 126 -17.96 -13.39 -15.02
C GLU A 126 -18.72 -12.09 -15.25
N TYR A 127 -19.96 -12.19 -15.71
CA TYR A 127 -20.76 -11.05 -16.15
C TYR A 127 -22.16 -11.10 -15.55
N ASP A 128 -22.56 -9.98 -14.95
CA ASP A 128 -23.91 -9.76 -14.46
C ASP A 128 -24.61 -8.72 -15.37
N PRO A 129 -25.62 -9.13 -16.15
CA PRO A 129 -26.36 -8.21 -17.01
C PRO A 129 -27.08 -7.09 -16.24
N GLY A 130 -27.25 -7.21 -14.92
CA GLY A 130 -27.79 -6.15 -14.05
C GLY A 130 -26.81 -5.01 -13.72
N LYS A 131 -25.53 -5.14 -14.08
CA LYS A 131 -24.46 -4.19 -13.69
C LYS A 131 -23.88 -3.41 -14.88
N CYS A 132 -23.16 -2.33 -14.56
CA CYS A 132 -22.36 -1.57 -15.51
C CYS A 132 -20.87 -1.88 -15.31
N TYR A 133 -20.08 -1.74 -16.37
CA TYR A 133 -18.63 -1.94 -16.31
C TYR A 133 -17.88 -0.85 -17.08
N VAL A 134 -16.61 -0.65 -16.71
CA VAL A 134 -15.64 0.08 -17.52
C VAL A 134 -14.46 -0.84 -17.82
N ALA A 135 -14.05 -0.87 -19.09
CA ALA A 135 -12.89 -1.62 -19.53
C ALA A 135 -11.82 -0.65 -20.04
N VAL A 136 -10.58 -0.88 -19.65
CA VAL A 136 -9.43 -0.04 -19.99
C VAL A 136 -8.24 -0.93 -20.34
N GLY A 137 -7.39 -0.48 -21.25
CA GLY A 137 -6.18 -1.19 -21.64
C GLY A 137 -5.16 -0.28 -22.31
N ALA A 138 -3.89 -0.69 -22.31
CA ALA A 138 -2.83 -0.02 -23.05
C ALA A 138 -2.43 -0.89 -24.24
N LEU A 139 -2.51 -0.33 -25.44
CA LEU A 139 -2.20 -1.02 -26.68
C LEU A 139 -1.10 -0.27 -27.43
N LYS A 140 -0.09 -1.00 -27.90
CA LYS A 140 0.95 -0.50 -28.80
C LYS A 140 0.77 -1.14 -30.17
N VAL A 141 0.66 -0.29 -31.19
CA VAL A 141 0.30 -0.71 -32.55
C VAL A 141 1.34 -0.17 -33.54
N PRO A 142 2.30 -1.00 -33.97
CA PRO A 142 3.25 -0.65 -35.01
C PRO A 142 2.59 -0.42 -36.38
N SER A 143 3.35 0.12 -37.33
CA SER A 143 2.85 0.43 -38.68
C SER A 143 2.24 -0.78 -39.38
N GLY A 144 1.05 -0.61 -39.98
CA GLY A 144 0.36 -1.64 -40.76
C GLY A 144 -0.60 -2.54 -39.97
N ILE A 145 -0.80 -2.26 -38.68
CA ILE A 145 -1.74 -2.97 -37.80
C ILE A 145 -2.76 -1.99 -37.25
N GLN A 146 -3.93 -2.49 -36.87
CA GLN A 146 -4.88 -1.79 -36.03
C GLN A 146 -5.27 -2.65 -34.83
N ALA A 147 -5.61 -2.02 -33.71
CA ALA A 147 -6.03 -2.75 -32.52
C ALA A 147 -7.17 -2.07 -31.77
N ARG A 148 -7.88 -2.86 -30.96
CA ARG A 148 -8.92 -2.39 -30.03
C ARG A 148 -9.03 -3.35 -28.87
N ILE A 149 -9.58 -2.89 -27.75
CA ILE A 149 -10.07 -3.81 -26.71
C ILE A 149 -11.56 -4.08 -26.92
N ARG A 150 -12.02 -5.25 -26.48
CA ARG A 150 -13.43 -5.66 -26.63
C ARG A 150 -13.94 -6.50 -25.49
N VAL A 151 -15.27 -6.47 -25.32
CA VAL A 151 -16.08 -7.51 -24.68
C VAL A 151 -16.92 -8.16 -25.78
N ALA A 152 -16.89 -9.49 -25.89
CA ALA A 152 -17.70 -10.23 -26.86
C ALA A 152 -18.26 -11.54 -26.28
N GLU A 153 -19.53 -11.84 -26.56
CA GLU A 153 -20.20 -13.10 -26.22
C GLU A 153 -21.58 -13.16 -26.92
N LEU A 154 -22.10 -14.37 -27.19
CA LEU A 154 -23.44 -14.58 -27.79
C LEU A 154 -23.72 -13.71 -29.04
N GLY A 155 -22.70 -13.47 -29.88
CA GLY A 155 -22.82 -12.66 -31.10
C GLY A 155 -22.97 -11.15 -30.87
N LYS A 156 -22.77 -10.67 -29.63
CA LYS A 156 -22.68 -9.24 -29.29
C LYS A 156 -21.23 -8.87 -29.05
N GLU A 157 -20.85 -7.67 -29.47
CA GLU A 157 -19.51 -7.12 -29.29
C GLU A 157 -19.63 -5.63 -28.89
N ILE A 158 -18.82 -5.23 -27.92
CA ILE A 158 -18.66 -3.84 -27.46
C ILE A 158 -17.17 -3.58 -27.47
N THR A 159 -16.73 -2.48 -28.06
CA THR A 159 -15.31 -2.22 -28.27
C THR A 159 -14.93 -0.80 -27.86
N SER A 160 -13.63 -0.60 -27.62
CA SER A 160 -13.04 0.74 -27.69
C SER A 160 -13.08 1.28 -29.11
N GLU A 161 -12.67 2.53 -29.26
CA GLU A 161 -12.21 3.02 -30.56
C GLU A 161 -11.09 2.12 -31.12
N ILE A 162 -11.02 2.03 -32.45
CA ILE A 162 -9.93 1.34 -33.15
C ILE A 162 -8.77 2.32 -33.25
N ILE A 163 -7.62 1.92 -32.71
CA ILE A 163 -6.39 2.67 -32.87
C ILE A 163 -5.60 2.14 -34.06
N GLN A 164 -5.10 3.07 -34.87
CA GLN A 164 -4.22 2.83 -36.02
C GLN A 164 -2.91 3.61 -35.83
N SER A 165 -1.85 3.24 -36.55
CA SER A 165 -0.52 3.84 -36.40
C SER A 165 -0.42 5.25 -37.04
N SER A 166 -0.95 6.27 -36.36
CA SER A 166 -0.85 7.68 -36.78
C SER A 166 0.19 8.50 -36.00
N THR A 167 0.82 7.96 -34.94
CA THR A 167 1.61 8.75 -33.97
C THR A 167 2.88 8.05 -33.43
N GLY A 168 3.42 7.06 -34.15
CA GLY A 168 4.63 6.34 -33.75
C GLY A 168 4.40 5.12 -32.83
N ASP A 169 5.48 4.38 -32.58
CA ASP A 169 5.51 3.07 -31.92
C ASP A 169 5.40 3.14 -30.38
N LYS A 170 4.34 3.77 -29.86
CA LYS A 170 4.10 3.98 -28.42
C LYS A 170 2.78 3.34 -27.98
N PHE A 171 2.69 3.02 -26.69
CA PHE A 171 1.43 2.59 -26.08
C PHE A 171 0.41 3.74 -26.05
N LYS A 172 -0.83 3.42 -26.33
CA LYS A 172 -2.00 4.29 -26.20
C LYS A 172 -2.99 3.65 -25.23
N THR A 173 -3.52 4.46 -24.34
CA THR A 173 -4.64 4.05 -23.47
C THR A 173 -5.92 4.05 -24.29
N VAL A 174 -6.69 2.97 -24.21
CA VAL A 174 -8.01 2.84 -24.80
C VAL A 174 -9.01 2.40 -23.73
N PHE A 175 -10.27 2.80 -23.87
CA PHE A 175 -11.33 2.38 -22.96
C PHE A 175 -12.67 2.25 -23.68
N PHE A 176 -13.62 1.57 -23.04
CA PHE A 176 -15.04 1.65 -23.37
C PHE A 176 -15.87 1.35 -22.12
N ARG A 177 -17.16 1.70 -22.20
CA ARG A 177 -18.13 1.48 -21.13
C ARG A 177 -19.09 0.38 -21.54
N VAL A 178 -19.44 -0.52 -20.64
CA VAL A 178 -20.42 -1.59 -20.85
C VAL A 178 -21.69 -1.25 -20.07
N PRO A 179 -22.80 -0.91 -20.74
CA PRO A 179 -24.06 -0.64 -20.06
C PRO A 179 -24.68 -1.92 -19.48
N ARG A 180 -25.68 -1.76 -18.63
CA ARG A 180 -26.54 -2.88 -18.21
C ARG A 180 -27.13 -3.59 -19.41
N ASN A 181 -27.20 -4.91 -19.32
CA ASN A 181 -27.81 -5.80 -20.30
C ASN A 181 -27.23 -5.64 -21.73
N ALA A 182 -25.95 -5.24 -21.84
CA ALA A 182 -25.30 -5.08 -23.13
C ALA A 182 -25.10 -6.42 -23.88
N VAL A 183 -24.98 -7.52 -23.13
CA VAL A 183 -25.00 -8.90 -23.67
C VAL A 183 -26.11 -9.70 -22.96
N PRO A 184 -27.37 -9.60 -23.42
CA PRO A 184 -28.50 -10.26 -22.76
C PRO A 184 -28.35 -11.79 -22.71
N GLY A 185 -28.63 -12.38 -21.54
CA GLY A 185 -28.60 -13.84 -21.33
C GLY A 185 -27.21 -14.43 -21.08
N ALA A 186 -26.14 -13.64 -21.18
CA ALA A 186 -24.80 -14.08 -20.80
C ALA A 186 -24.62 -14.08 -19.28
N THR A 187 -23.91 -15.08 -18.75
CA THR A 187 -23.42 -15.12 -17.36
C THR A 187 -21.90 -14.88 -17.26
N ALA A 188 -21.24 -14.79 -18.41
CA ALA A 188 -19.83 -14.45 -18.55
C ALA A 188 -19.63 -13.86 -19.95
N VAL A 189 -18.52 -13.15 -20.14
CA VAL A 189 -18.14 -12.57 -21.42
C VAL A 189 -16.64 -12.75 -21.66
N TYR A 190 -16.18 -12.63 -22.91
CA TYR A 190 -14.75 -12.64 -23.22
C TYR A 190 -14.24 -11.22 -23.38
N PHE A 191 -13.31 -10.82 -22.51
CA PHE A 191 -12.64 -9.53 -22.58
C PHE A 191 -11.19 -9.68 -23.04
N GLY A 192 -10.72 -8.75 -23.88
CA GLY A 192 -9.30 -8.59 -24.16
C GLY A 192 -9.03 -7.69 -25.35
N ALA A 193 -7.98 -7.99 -26.13
CA ALA A 193 -7.47 -7.15 -27.21
C ALA A 193 -7.45 -7.89 -28.55
N VAL A 194 -7.95 -7.24 -29.60
CA VAL A 194 -7.93 -7.73 -30.98
C VAL A 194 -6.93 -6.93 -31.80
N PHE A 195 -6.07 -7.61 -32.52
CA PHE A 195 -5.13 -7.05 -33.49
C PHE A 195 -5.49 -7.51 -34.89
N VAL A 196 -5.51 -6.59 -35.87
CA VAL A 196 -5.88 -6.87 -37.26
C VAL A 196 -4.82 -6.30 -38.19
N GLY A 197 -4.37 -7.08 -39.16
CA GLY A 197 -3.31 -6.68 -40.07
C GLY A 197 -2.73 -7.84 -40.89
N PRO A 198 -1.64 -7.62 -41.65
CA PRO A 198 -0.99 -8.66 -42.43
C PRO A 198 -0.29 -9.71 -41.57
N SER A 199 -0.13 -10.92 -42.11
CA SER A 199 0.63 -12.01 -41.47
C SER A 199 2.06 -11.58 -41.11
N GLY A 200 2.52 -11.97 -39.92
CA GLY A 200 3.87 -11.69 -39.39
C GLY A 200 4.00 -10.35 -38.67
N TYR A 201 2.99 -9.48 -38.75
CA TYR A 201 2.95 -8.24 -38.00
C TYR A 201 2.51 -8.51 -36.55
N ALA A 202 3.01 -7.70 -35.61
CA ALA A 202 2.70 -7.86 -34.19
C ALA A 202 2.52 -6.50 -33.48
N GLY A 203 1.66 -6.48 -32.47
CA GLY A 203 1.53 -5.37 -31.53
C GLY A 203 1.66 -5.85 -30.08
N ASN A 204 1.52 -4.95 -29.11
CA ASN A 204 1.59 -5.29 -27.69
C ASN A 204 0.34 -4.82 -26.93
N ALA A 205 -0.11 -5.63 -25.97
CA ALA A 205 -1.18 -5.29 -25.03
C ALA A 205 -0.66 -5.37 -23.59
N ASP A 206 -1.05 -4.40 -22.77
CA ASP A 206 -0.66 -4.30 -21.36
C ASP A 206 -1.75 -3.58 -20.54
N ALA A 207 -1.65 -3.65 -19.20
CA ALA A 207 -2.53 -2.96 -18.25
C ALA A 207 -4.03 -3.18 -18.50
N LEU A 208 -4.39 -4.36 -19.00
CA LEU A 208 -5.75 -4.76 -19.31
C LEU A 208 -6.57 -4.91 -18.02
N ARG A 209 -7.73 -4.27 -17.98
CA ARG A 209 -8.59 -4.28 -16.79
C ARG A 209 -10.05 -4.01 -17.12
N ILE A 210 -10.91 -4.63 -16.33
CA ILE A 210 -12.36 -4.38 -16.33
C ILE A 210 -12.84 -4.29 -14.89
N TYR A 211 -13.60 -3.24 -14.59
CA TYR A 211 -14.15 -2.95 -13.25
C TYR A 211 -15.67 -2.89 -13.30
N GLU A 212 -16.31 -3.43 -12.26
CA GLU A 212 -17.72 -3.14 -11.97
C GLU A 212 -17.86 -1.69 -11.49
N ILE A 213 -18.86 -0.98 -12.02
CA ILE A 213 -19.16 0.40 -11.65
C ILE A 213 -20.65 0.61 -11.45
N SER A 214 -20.99 1.61 -10.65
CA SER A 214 -22.36 2.08 -10.47
C SER A 214 -22.90 2.76 -11.74
N SER A 215 -24.23 2.90 -11.83
CA SER A 215 -24.86 3.61 -12.95
C SER A 215 -24.52 5.10 -12.99
N SER A 216 -24.30 5.74 -11.83
CA SER A 216 -23.86 7.13 -11.75
C SER A 216 -22.41 7.29 -12.24
N GLU A 217 -21.51 6.38 -11.85
CA GLU A 217 -20.15 6.33 -12.40
C GLU A 217 -20.15 6.11 -13.91
N TYR A 218 -20.96 5.19 -14.42
CA TYR A 218 -21.09 4.94 -15.87
C TYR A 218 -21.49 6.21 -16.64
N ALA A 219 -22.48 6.95 -16.11
CA ALA A 219 -22.93 8.20 -16.71
C ALA A 219 -21.84 9.28 -16.65
N ALA A 220 -21.11 9.38 -15.53
CA ALA A 220 -20.04 10.35 -15.34
C ALA A 220 -18.83 10.14 -16.25
N LEU A 221 -18.67 8.95 -16.84
CA LEU A 221 -17.60 8.65 -17.80
C LEU A 221 -17.88 9.16 -19.21
N ASP A 222 -19.06 9.73 -19.46
CA ASP A 222 -19.38 10.31 -20.77
C ASP A 222 -18.52 11.56 -21.02
N GLY A 223 -17.89 11.63 -22.19
CA GLY A 223 -17.04 12.76 -22.57
C GLY A 223 -15.65 12.82 -21.91
N MET A 224 -15.30 11.87 -21.02
CA MET A 224 -13.95 11.77 -20.45
C MET A 224 -12.94 11.23 -21.49
N THR A 225 -11.69 11.70 -21.44
CA THR A 225 -10.60 11.14 -22.26
C THR A 225 -10.11 9.80 -21.71
N PRO A 226 -9.46 8.95 -22.52
CA PRO A 226 -8.89 7.69 -22.04
C PRO A 226 -7.95 7.84 -20.85
N GLU A 227 -7.16 8.92 -20.81
CA GLU A 227 -6.23 9.22 -19.72
C GLU A 227 -6.98 9.60 -18.43
N GLN A 228 -8.06 10.39 -18.53
CA GLN A 228 -8.91 10.71 -17.38
C GLN A 228 -9.58 9.45 -16.82
N VAL A 229 -10.08 8.57 -17.70
CA VAL A 229 -10.65 7.29 -17.30
C VAL A 229 -9.60 6.39 -16.65
N ALA A 230 -8.39 6.32 -17.21
CA ALA A 230 -7.30 5.54 -16.65
C ALA A 230 -6.78 6.07 -15.32
N ALA A 231 -6.85 7.38 -15.07
CA ALA A 231 -6.53 7.97 -13.77
C ALA A 231 -7.60 7.63 -12.72
N LYS A 232 -8.89 7.62 -13.12
CA LYS A 232 -10.01 7.26 -12.24
C LYS A 232 -10.10 5.75 -11.96
N TYR A 233 -9.76 4.93 -12.96
CA TYR A 233 -9.72 3.47 -12.90
C TYR A 233 -8.33 2.97 -13.29
N PRO A 234 -7.32 3.18 -12.42
CA PRO A 234 -5.96 2.77 -12.69
C PRO A 234 -5.84 1.25 -12.71
N TYR A 235 -4.82 0.73 -13.40
CA TYR A 235 -4.45 -0.68 -13.24
C TYR A 235 -3.93 -0.92 -11.82
N ILE A 236 -4.34 -2.04 -11.23
CA ILE A 236 -3.95 -2.43 -9.87
C ILE A 236 -3.19 -3.75 -9.93
N SER A 237 -1.92 -3.70 -9.53
CA SER A 237 -1.00 -4.85 -9.54
C SER A 237 -1.25 -5.84 -8.38
N THR A 238 -1.84 -5.35 -7.29
CA THR A 238 -2.01 -6.07 -6.03
C THR A 238 -3.27 -6.92 -5.96
N GLY A 239 -4.08 -6.96 -7.04
CA GLY A 239 -5.35 -7.70 -7.10
C GLY A 239 -6.54 -6.91 -6.54
N MET A 240 -6.38 -6.31 -5.37
CA MET A 240 -7.41 -5.46 -4.74
C MET A 240 -6.78 -4.33 -3.92
N ILE A 241 -7.32 -3.11 -4.09
CA ILE A 241 -6.82 -1.94 -3.37
C ILE A 241 -7.94 -0.94 -3.07
N GLY A 242 -7.86 -0.34 -1.88
CA GLY A 242 -8.67 0.77 -1.42
C GLY A 242 -8.05 2.13 -1.77
N VAL A 243 -8.60 3.21 -1.22
CA VAL A 243 -7.93 4.53 -1.22
C VAL A 243 -6.77 4.45 -0.23
N ASP A 244 -5.56 4.23 -0.73
CA ASP A 244 -4.39 3.93 0.11
C ASP A 244 -3.51 5.16 0.30
N ASN A 245 -3.25 5.50 1.56
CA ASN A 245 -2.48 6.66 1.99
C ASN A 245 -2.81 7.95 1.21
N PRO A 246 -4.06 8.47 1.37
CA PRO A 246 -4.46 9.70 0.70
C PRO A 246 -3.68 10.90 1.22
N TYR A 247 -3.39 11.85 0.33
CA TYR A 247 -2.76 13.12 0.68
C TYR A 247 -3.27 14.29 -0.16
N ALA A 248 -3.10 15.50 0.38
CA ALA A 248 -3.23 16.75 -0.34
C ALA A 248 -1.99 17.61 -0.12
N ILE A 249 -1.43 18.18 -1.20
CA ILE A 249 -0.31 19.14 -1.16
C ILE A 249 -0.77 20.46 -1.74
N ARG A 250 -0.51 21.56 -1.03
CA ARG A 250 -0.56 22.92 -1.57
C ARG A 250 0.87 23.35 -1.85
N TYR A 251 1.17 23.60 -3.12
CA TYR A 251 2.47 24.07 -3.56
C TYR A 251 2.72 25.52 -3.13
N GLY A 252 3.98 25.88 -2.84
CA GLY A 252 4.34 27.21 -2.38
C GLY A 252 3.82 28.35 -3.26
N GLU A 253 3.68 29.55 -2.68
CA GLU A 253 3.33 30.76 -3.46
C GLU A 253 4.28 30.94 -4.65
N ASN A 254 5.57 30.70 -4.43
CA ASN A 254 6.51 30.44 -5.49
C ASN A 254 6.51 28.93 -5.83
N LEU A 255 6.16 28.61 -7.07
CA LEU A 255 6.13 27.23 -7.56
C LEU A 255 7.52 26.68 -7.89
N LEU A 256 8.55 27.54 -8.01
CA LEU A 256 9.92 27.12 -8.34
C LEU A 256 10.67 26.60 -7.11
N PRO A 257 11.21 25.37 -7.14
CA PRO A 257 12.08 24.87 -6.08
C PRO A 257 13.46 25.55 -6.14
N PRO A 258 14.30 25.41 -5.09
CA PRO A 258 15.67 25.88 -5.13
C PRO A 258 16.48 25.18 -6.24
N PHE A 259 17.55 25.84 -6.72
CA PHE A 259 18.38 25.38 -7.83
C PHE A 259 19.07 24.02 -7.61
N TYR A 260 19.16 23.53 -6.36
CA TYR A 260 19.68 22.17 -6.08
C TYR A 260 18.79 21.06 -6.65
N GLU A 261 17.51 21.35 -6.88
CA GLU A 261 16.52 20.40 -7.43
C GLU A 261 16.38 20.50 -8.95
N TRP A 262 17.07 21.47 -9.56
CA TRP A 262 17.05 21.66 -11.00
C TRP A 262 18.09 20.76 -11.64
N ARG A 263 17.81 20.31 -12.86
CA ARG A 263 18.72 19.45 -13.61
C ARG A 263 19.49 20.26 -14.64
N ASN A 264 20.74 19.85 -14.83
CA ASN A 264 21.57 20.34 -15.91
C ASN A 264 21.39 19.42 -17.13
N ALA A 265 20.99 19.98 -18.27
CA ALA A 265 20.85 19.21 -19.51
C ALA A 265 22.21 18.86 -20.14
N ASN A 266 23.29 19.60 -19.83
CA ASN A 266 24.63 19.42 -20.41
C ASN A 266 25.69 19.15 -19.32
N THR A 267 26.42 18.04 -19.43
CA THR A 267 27.31 17.43 -18.42
C THR A 267 28.53 18.24 -17.93
N GLU A 268 28.70 19.52 -18.29
CA GLU A 268 30.01 20.19 -18.20
C GLU A 268 30.20 21.20 -17.05
N GLY A 269 29.54 21.05 -15.91
CA GLY A 269 29.88 21.84 -14.69
C GLY A 269 29.85 23.38 -14.83
N ARG A 270 29.17 23.90 -15.87
CA ARG A 270 29.15 25.33 -16.25
C ARG A 270 28.23 26.19 -15.38
N SER A 271 27.42 25.54 -14.56
CA SER A 271 26.51 26.15 -13.60
C SER A 271 27.04 25.93 -12.19
N LYS A 272 27.24 27.02 -11.47
CA LYS A 272 27.62 27.03 -10.06
C LYS A 272 26.46 27.56 -9.24
N ILE A 273 25.86 26.69 -8.45
CA ILE A 273 24.85 27.09 -7.47
C ILE A 273 25.59 27.78 -6.32
N THR A 274 25.37 29.08 -6.16
CA THR A 274 26.01 29.91 -5.11
C THR A 274 25.09 30.12 -3.91
N GLY A 275 23.81 29.78 -4.03
CA GLY A 275 22.83 29.72 -2.95
C GLY A 275 21.52 29.07 -3.43
N PRO A 276 20.53 28.86 -2.55
CA PRO A 276 19.33 28.10 -2.91
C PRO A 276 18.56 28.64 -4.11
N TYR A 277 18.51 29.97 -4.23
CA TYR A 277 17.87 30.68 -5.33
C TYR A 277 18.86 31.65 -6.00
N SER A 278 20.16 31.28 -6.01
CA SER A 278 21.24 32.04 -6.64
C SER A 278 22.10 31.11 -7.49
N LEU A 279 22.16 31.39 -8.79
CA LEU A 279 22.86 30.60 -9.80
C LEU A 279 23.82 31.50 -10.60
N GLU A 280 25.06 31.04 -10.77
CA GLU A 280 25.99 31.60 -11.76
C GLU A 280 26.15 30.58 -12.89
N THR A 281 25.92 31.00 -14.13
CA THR A 281 26.06 30.12 -15.30
C THR A 281 26.84 30.80 -16.41
N GLN A 282 27.66 30.03 -17.13
CA GLN A 282 28.52 30.53 -18.20
C GLN A 282 28.09 29.96 -19.56
N GLY A 283 27.88 30.85 -20.54
CA GLY A 283 27.59 30.48 -21.94
C GLY A 283 28.84 30.06 -22.71
N GLU A 284 28.65 29.38 -23.84
CA GLU A 284 29.72 29.03 -24.79
C GLU A 284 29.47 29.69 -26.15
N GLN A 285 30.56 30.02 -26.83
CA GLN A 285 30.48 30.56 -28.18
C GLN A 285 29.92 29.50 -29.14
N GLY A 286 28.74 29.76 -29.71
CA GLY A 286 28.10 28.85 -30.68
C GLY A 286 27.26 27.71 -30.09
N ALA A 287 27.11 27.62 -28.77
CA ALA A 287 26.27 26.60 -28.11
C ALA A 287 25.46 27.19 -26.94
N GLY A 288 24.14 26.91 -26.93
CA GLY A 288 23.25 27.26 -25.81
C GLY A 288 23.35 26.25 -24.67
N PHE A 289 23.23 26.74 -23.44
CA PHE A 289 23.27 25.93 -22.22
C PHE A 289 21.96 26.09 -21.44
N TRP A 290 21.46 24.99 -20.87
CA TRP A 290 20.15 24.94 -20.22
C TRP A 290 20.24 24.35 -18.82
N PHE A 291 19.72 25.09 -17.84
CA PHE A 291 19.49 24.61 -16.48
C PHE A 291 18.00 24.69 -16.18
N GLU A 292 17.37 23.55 -15.89
CA GLU A 292 15.91 23.43 -16.01
C GLU A 292 15.23 22.67 -14.87
N VAL A 293 13.94 22.93 -14.70
CA VAL A 293 13.05 22.20 -13.80
C VAL A 293 11.66 22.05 -14.45
N ASP A 294 11.03 20.88 -14.25
CA ASP A 294 9.64 20.66 -14.66
C ASP A 294 8.72 20.88 -13.44
N ILE A 295 7.76 21.80 -13.56
CA ILE A 295 6.79 22.13 -12.52
C ILE A 295 5.40 21.67 -12.95
N PRO A 296 4.62 20.95 -12.11
CA PRO A 296 3.23 20.64 -12.42
C PRO A 296 2.42 21.90 -12.74
N ALA A 297 1.64 21.86 -13.82
CA ALA A 297 0.85 23.01 -14.26
C ALA A 297 -0.52 22.58 -14.77
N VAL A 298 -1.51 23.43 -14.54
CA VAL A 298 -2.88 23.28 -15.04
C VAL A 298 -2.95 23.87 -16.44
N GLU A 299 -3.67 23.21 -17.36
CA GLU A 299 -3.91 23.74 -18.70
C GLU A 299 -4.90 24.91 -18.69
N LYS A 300 -4.75 25.85 -19.62
CA LYS A 300 -5.59 27.07 -19.74
C LYS A 300 -5.54 27.97 -18.50
N GLU A 301 -4.54 27.80 -17.66
CA GLU A 301 -4.33 28.56 -16.44
C GLU A 301 -3.28 29.65 -16.67
N THR A 302 -3.46 30.81 -16.03
CA THR A 302 -2.55 31.94 -16.19
C THR A 302 -1.48 31.93 -15.11
N TYR A 303 -0.22 32.13 -15.53
CA TYR A 303 0.94 32.19 -14.66
C TYR A 303 1.79 33.43 -14.95
N SER A 304 2.52 33.91 -13.93
CA SER A 304 3.53 34.96 -14.04
C SER A 304 4.89 34.45 -13.60
N LEU A 305 5.90 34.59 -14.47
CA LEU A 305 7.30 34.25 -14.27
C LEU A 305 8.16 35.51 -14.16
N SER A 306 9.02 35.58 -13.14
CA SER A 306 9.93 36.71 -12.90
C SER A 306 11.25 36.26 -12.25
N GLY A 307 12.29 37.11 -12.30
CA GLY A 307 13.57 36.92 -11.61
C GLY A 307 14.40 38.21 -11.57
N GLU A 308 15.37 38.29 -10.66
CA GLU A 308 16.28 39.44 -10.53
C GLU A 308 17.52 39.31 -11.44
N ASN A 309 17.99 40.45 -11.96
CA ASN A 309 19.24 40.58 -12.75
C ASN A 309 19.33 39.73 -14.03
N SER A 310 18.22 39.15 -14.49
CA SER A 310 18.12 38.58 -15.83
C SER A 310 17.81 39.69 -16.83
N GLU A 311 18.64 39.88 -17.85
CA GLU A 311 18.11 40.39 -19.12
C GLU A 311 16.92 39.49 -19.49
N SER A 312 15.77 40.08 -19.80
CA SER A 312 14.44 39.44 -19.86
C SER A 312 14.35 38.19 -20.74
N ASN A 313 15.33 37.95 -21.61
CA ASN A 313 15.35 36.87 -22.59
C ASN A 313 16.01 35.57 -22.10
N LYS A 314 16.43 35.49 -20.83
CA LYS A 314 17.26 34.38 -20.32
C LYS A 314 16.61 33.49 -19.27
N LEU A 315 15.40 33.82 -18.81
CA LEU A 315 14.54 32.99 -17.96
C LEU A 315 13.16 32.87 -18.60
N TYR A 316 12.75 31.66 -18.91
CA TYR A 316 11.48 31.42 -19.61
C TYR A 316 10.98 30.00 -19.38
N ALA A 317 9.72 29.78 -19.77
CA ALA A 317 9.05 28.50 -19.62
C ALA A 317 8.61 27.93 -20.98
N ILE A 318 8.45 26.60 -21.05
CA ILE A 318 7.70 25.92 -22.11
C ILE A 318 6.61 25.08 -21.45
N ALA A 319 5.41 25.13 -22.02
CA ALA A 319 4.35 24.19 -21.71
C ALA A 319 4.65 22.81 -22.34
N ILE A 320 4.81 21.78 -21.51
CA ILE A 320 5.06 20.40 -21.95
C ILE A 320 3.94 19.46 -21.50
N ASN A 321 3.73 18.40 -22.27
CA ASN A 321 2.77 17.34 -21.95
C ASN A 321 3.39 16.26 -21.03
N GLU A 322 2.62 15.21 -20.75
CA GLU A 322 3.05 14.08 -19.92
C GLU A 322 4.28 13.35 -20.47
N ALA A 323 4.40 13.26 -21.81
CA ALA A 323 5.55 12.70 -22.50
C ALA A 323 6.78 13.63 -22.51
N LYS A 324 6.70 14.77 -21.80
CA LYS A 324 7.75 15.80 -21.70
C LYS A 324 8.08 16.45 -23.04
N ILE A 325 7.11 16.48 -23.95
CA ILE A 325 7.20 17.11 -25.26
C ILE A 325 6.48 18.46 -25.20
N ALA A 326 7.06 19.48 -25.83
CA ALA A 326 6.46 20.80 -25.96
C ALA A 326 5.07 20.71 -26.61
N VAL A 327 4.08 21.30 -25.96
CA VAL A 327 2.70 21.41 -26.46
C VAL A 327 2.62 22.47 -27.55
N VAL A 328 3.38 23.55 -27.37
CA VAL A 328 3.59 24.63 -28.33
C VAL A 328 5.10 24.89 -28.42
N PRO A 329 5.64 25.29 -29.58
CA PRO A 329 7.07 25.57 -29.75
C PRO A 329 7.50 26.90 -29.12
N ASP A 330 6.57 27.71 -28.62
CA ASP A 330 6.83 29.07 -28.15
C ASP A 330 7.36 29.12 -26.72
N TYR A 331 8.27 30.08 -26.48
CA TYR A 331 8.74 30.42 -25.16
C TYR A 331 7.73 31.31 -24.44
N LEU A 332 7.37 30.90 -23.22
CA LEU A 332 6.44 31.57 -22.33
C LEU A 332 7.24 32.45 -21.37
N MET A 333 6.96 33.75 -21.37
CA MET A 333 7.71 34.77 -20.62
C MET A 333 6.76 35.71 -19.91
N ASN A 334 7.22 36.35 -18.82
CA ASN A 334 6.41 37.26 -18.01
C ASN A 334 5.08 36.60 -17.61
N THR A 335 3.95 37.15 -18.05
CA THR A 335 2.61 36.57 -17.83
C THR A 335 2.14 35.84 -19.08
N PHE A 336 1.67 34.60 -18.90
CA PHE A 336 1.20 33.74 -19.99
C PHE A 336 0.10 32.80 -19.53
N THR A 337 -0.68 32.28 -20.48
CA THR A 337 -1.70 31.26 -20.23
C THR A 337 -1.25 29.94 -20.86
N THR A 338 -1.34 28.84 -20.12
CA THR A 338 -0.94 27.53 -20.62
C THR A 338 -1.88 27.03 -21.72
N PRO A 339 -1.38 26.41 -22.81
CA PRO A 339 -2.22 25.81 -23.84
C PRO A 339 -2.94 24.55 -23.35
N SER A 340 -3.94 24.07 -24.10
CA SER A 340 -4.56 22.76 -23.83
C SER A 340 -3.55 21.63 -24.06
N GLY A 341 -3.55 20.62 -23.19
CA GLY A 341 -2.60 19.51 -23.18
C GLY A 341 -1.38 19.76 -22.27
N THR A 342 -1.25 20.93 -21.65
CA THR A 342 -0.19 21.20 -20.66
C THR A 342 -0.35 20.31 -19.42
N LYS A 343 0.76 19.71 -19.00
CA LYS A 343 0.89 18.98 -17.73
C LYS A 343 2.00 19.53 -16.85
N TYR A 344 3.03 20.09 -17.47
CA TYR A 344 4.11 20.75 -16.77
C TYR A 344 4.51 22.04 -17.47
N LEU A 345 5.03 22.97 -16.69
CA LEU A 345 5.85 24.07 -17.16
C LEU A 345 7.31 23.68 -16.96
N ARG A 346 8.06 23.54 -18.05
CA ARG A 346 9.51 23.45 -17.99
C ARG A 346 10.07 24.85 -17.92
N VAL A 347 10.62 25.22 -16.77
CA VAL A 347 11.26 26.53 -16.56
C VAL A 347 12.76 26.35 -16.68
N TYR A 348 13.42 27.22 -17.42
CA TYR A 348 14.84 27.11 -17.65
C TYR A 348 15.53 28.45 -17.74
N VAL A 349 16.77 28.40 -17.30
CA VAL A 349 17.76 29.45 -17.42
C VAL A 349 18.59 29.14 -18.67
N ASN A 350 18.67 30.12 -19.58
CA ASN A 350 19.49 30.06 -20.78
C ASN A 350 20.59 31.12 -20.74
N THR A 351 21.75 30.83 -21.30
CA THR A 351 22.80 31.80 -21.62
C THR A 351 22.96 31.88 -23.13
N ASP A 352 22.68 33.05 -23.72
CA ASP A 352 22.94 33.29 -25.14
C ASP A 352 24.41 33.01 -25.49
N THR A 353 24.68 32.68 -26.76
CA THR A 353 26.00 32.28 -27.28
C THR A 353 27.06 33.36 -27.10
N SER A 354 27.69 33.46 -25.93
CA SER A 354 28.82 34.34 -25.61
C SER A 354 29.41 33.95 -24.25
N PRO A 355 30.75 34.02 -24.04
CA PRO A 355 31.42 33.53 -22.82
C PRO A 355 31.16 34.34 -21.52
N ASN A 356 30.04 35.07 -21.43
CA ASN A 356 29.70 35.87 -20.26
C ASN A 356 29.07 35.02 -19.14
N VAL A 357 29.49 35.28 -17.90
CA VAL A 357 28.85 34.73 -16.70
C VAL A 357 27.56 35.52 -16.44
N VAL A 358 26.43 34.84 -16.42
CA VAL A 358 25.14 35.41 -16.07
C VAL A 358 24.74 34.94 -14.68
N LYS A 359 24.26 35.87 -13.85
CA LYS A 359 23.78 35.58 -12.51
C LYS A 359 22.25 35.63 -12.50
N PHE A 360 21.63 34.58 -11.98
CA PHE A 360 20.18 34.49 -11.80
C PHE A 360 19.87 34.42 -10.33
N ASN A 361 19.04 35.33 -9.86
CA ASN A 361 18.64 35.41 -8.47
C ASN A 361 17.13 35.45 -8.36
N ASN A 362 16.62 34.84 -7.28
CA ASN A 362 15.25 35.02 -6.83
C ASN A 362 14.19 34.74 -7.93
N PRO A 363 14.28 33.63 -8.68
CA PRO A 363 13.26 33.30 -9.66
C PRO A 363 11.94 32.99 -8.96
N MET A 364 10.83 33.45 -9.55
CA MET A 364 9.49 33.25 -9.03
C MET A 364 8.52 32.89 -10.15
N LEU A 365 7.77 31.80 -9.95
CA LEU A 365 6.62 31.43 -10.79
C LEU A 365 5.38 31.40 -9.89
N VAL A 366 4.35 32.18 -10.24
CA VAL A 366 3.10 32.29 -9.48
C VAL A 366 1.88 32.08 -10.36
N ILE A 367 0.76 31.67 -9.78
CA ILE A 367 -0.54 31.66 -10.46
C ILE A 367 -1.09 33.09 -10.54
N GLY A 368 -1.77 33.39 -11.63
CA GLY A 368 -2.43 34.67 -11.89
C GLY A 368 -1.65 35.57 -12.82
N SER A 369 -2.19 36.76 -13.08
CA SER A 369 -1.65 37.71 -14.05
C SER A 369 -0.54 38.62 -13.52
N ASN A 370 -0.35 38.64 -12.20
CA ASN A 370 0.48 39.62 -11.50
C ASN A 370 1.71 38.94 -10.90
N SER A 371 2.90 39.44 -11.24
CA SER A 371 4.13 39.07 -10.55
C SER A 371 4.07 39.52 -9.09
N LYS A 372 4.71 38.74 -8.21
CA LYS A 372 4.79 39.01 -6.77
C LYS A 372 6.26 39.18 -6.34
N PRO A 373 6.53 39.79 -5.17
CA PRO A 373 7.87 39.80 -4.59
C PRO A 373 8.36 38.38 -4.28
N PHE A 374 9.65 38.13 -4.50
CA PHE A 374 10.24 36.80 -4.31
C PHE A 374 10.01 36.26 -2.89
N LYS A 375 9.63 34.98 -2.83
CA LYS A 375 9.66 34.15 -1.63
C LYS A 375 10.21 32.76 -1.98
N PRO A 376 10.94 32.10 -1.07
CA PRO A 376 11.26 30.69 -1.21
C PRO A 376 9.98 29.84 -1.35
N ARG A 377 10.03 28.78 -2.15
CA ARG A 377 8.96 27.79 -2.20
C ARG A 377 8.76 27.14 -0.83
N TRP A 378 7.51 27.09 -0.40
CA TRP A 378 7.11 26.50 0.87
C TRP A 378 5.83 25.70 0.71
N ASP A 379 5.97 24.39 0.48
CA ASP A 379 4.84 23.48 0.29
C ASP A 379 4.26 23.07 1.65
N THR A 380 2.93 22.90 1.71
CA THR A 380 2.27 22.29 2.88
C THR A 380 1.47 21.08 2.45
N MET A 381 1.38 20.09 3.34
CA MET A 381 0.84 18.79 3.02
C MET A 381 0.02 18.27 4.20
N LEU A 382 -1.11 17.65 3.88
CA LEU A 382 -1.86 16.80 4.80
C LEU A 382 -1.88 15.39 4.22
N ALA A 383 -1.23 14.46 4.89
CA ALA A 383 -1.10 13.08 4.45
C ALA A 383 -1.55 12.10 5.54
N PHE A 384 -2.14 10.99 5.14
CA PHE A 384 -2.67 9.97 6.05
C PHE A 384 -2.05 8.60 5.77
N HIS A 385 -1.83 7.83 6.82
CA HIS A 385 -1.40 6.43 6.72
C HIS A 385 -2.59 5.52 7.04
N THR A 386 -3.38 5.21 6.01
CA THR A 386 -4.56 4.35 6.10
C THR A 386 -5.03 3.92 4.71
N GLU A 387 -5.73 2.79 4.65
CA GLU A 387 -6.43 2.32 3.44
C GLU A 387 -7.94 2.41 3.69
N LEU A 388 -8.70 3.06 2.81
CA LEU A 388 -10.16 3.22 2.93
C LEU A 388 -10.89 2.40 1.86
N HIS A 389 -11.76 1.50 2.31
CA HIS A 389 -12.51 0.59 1.46
C HIS A 389 -13.98 0.98 1.33
N ALA A 390 -14.66 0.33 0.38
CA ALA A 390 -16.11 0.42 0.18
C ALA A 390 -16.57 -0.90 -0.48
N SER A 391 -17.87 -1.04 -0.70
CA SER A 391 -18.39 -2.13 -1.55
C SER A 391 -17.63 -2.15 -2.89
N PRO A 392 -16.99 -3.28 -3.26
CA PRO A 392 -16.26 -3.36 -4.51
C PRO A 392 -17.20 -3.35 -5.74
N VAL A 393 -18.49 -3.61 -5.54
CA VAL A 393 -19.50 -3.71 -6.60
C VAL A 393 -19.95 -2.32 -7.07
N ASP A 394 -20.26 -1.43 -6.14
CA ASP A 394 -20.93 -0.15 -6.43
C ASP A 394 -20.42 1.04 -5.62
N GLY A 395 -19.38 0.84 -4.78
CA GLY A 395 -18.82 1.89 -3.92
C GLY A 395 -19.71 2.29 -2.74
N SER A 396 -20.81 1.58 -2.48
CA SER A 396 -21.68 1.81 -1.32
C SER A 396 -21.00 1.45 0.01
N ASP A 397 -21.57 1.96 1.11
CA ASP A 397 -21.07 1.76 2.48
C ASP A 397 -19.56 2.00 2.66
N PRO A 398 -19.02 3.16 2.24
CA PRO A 398 -17.60 3.42 2.34
C PRO A 398 -17.15 3.56 3.81
N ASP A 399 -15.92 3.13 4.07
CA ASP A 399 -15.11 3.62 5.17
C ASP A 399 -15.02 5.16 5.08
N VAL A 400 -14.93 5.83 6.21
CA VAL A 400 -14.87 7.30 6.26
C VAL A 400 -13.71 7.74 7.11
N LEU A 401 -12.77 8.50 6.54
CA LEU A 401 -11.78 9.25 7.30
C LEU A 401 -12.36 10.62 7.65
N PHE A 402 -12.27 11.03 8.90
CA PHE A 402 -12.79 12.31 9.38
C PHE A 402 -11.90 12.89 10.49
N GLU A 403 -12.02 14.19 10.74
CA GLU A 403 -11.37 14.88 11.86
C GLU A 403 -12.33 15.01 13.04
N LYS A 404 -11.83 14.78 14.25
CA LYS A 404 -12.51 15.06 15.51
C LYS A 404 -11.49 15.55 16.54
N GLU A 405 -11.72 16.73 17.11
CA GLU A 405 -10.86 17.32 18.16
C GLU A 405 -9.36 17.34 17.76
N GLY A 406 -9.08 17.74 16.50
CA GLY A 406 -7.72 17.85 15.97
C GLY A 406 -7.01 16.53 15.67
N GLN A 407 -7.71 15.40 15.81
CA GLN A 407 -7.22 14.07 15.50
C GLN A 407 -8.03 13.45 14.38
N TYR A 408 -7.39 12.58 13.60
CA TYR A 408 -8.01 11.93 12.46
C TYR A 408 -8.38 10.49 12.81
N PHE A 409 -9.57 10.08 12.40
CA PHE A 409 -10.10 8.77 12.65
C PHE A 409 -10.66 8.17 11.38
N ARG A 410 -10.57 6.84 11.26
CA ARG A 410 -11.27 6.04 10.27
C ARG A 410 -12.44 5.35 10.93
N LEU A 411 -13.65 5.60 10.44
CA LEU A 411 -14.80 4.72 10.65
C LEU A 411 -14.66 3.53 9.68
N ALA A 412 -14.09 2.44 10.18
CA ALA A 412 -13.89 1.21 9.44
C ALA A 412 -15.19 0.39 9.42
N LYS A 413 -15.67 0.17 8.20
CA LYS A 413 -16.81 -0.66 7.83
C LYS A 413 -16.37 -1.98 7.22
N TRP A 414 -15.17 -1.99 6.64
CA TRP A 414 -14.59 -3.12 5.92
C TRP A 414 -13.27 -3.54 6.55
N GLY A 415 -13.04 -4.85 6.59
CA GLY A 415 -11.76 -5.45 6.96
C GLY A 415 -11.07 -6.00 5.71
N LYS A 416 -9.74 -5.83 5.63
CA LYS A 416 -8.89 -6.44 4.60
C LYS A 416 -7.80 -7.27 5.26
N LYS A 417 -7.48 -8.43 4.67
CA LYS A 417 -6.42 -9.31 5.16
C LYS A 417 -5.70 -10.00 4.01
N THR A 418 -4.38 -10.13 4.09
CA THR A 418 -3.58 -10.99 3.22
C THR A 418 -3.42 -12.37 3.86
N LEU A 419 -3.39 -13.42 3.06
CA LEU A 419 -3.35 -14.81 3.55
C LEU A 419 -1.94 -15.43 3.54
N ASN A 420 -0.90 -14.66 3.18
CA ASN A 420 0.49 -15.07 3.32
C ASN A 420 0.94 -15.04 4.78
N ASN A 421 1.88 -15.92 5.13
CA ASN A 421 2.39 -16.12 6.48
C ASN A 421 1.32 -16.38 7.55
N PHE A 422 0.07 -16.64 7.16
CA PHE A 422 -1.02 -16.91 8.08
C PHE A 422 -0.79 -18.25 8.81
N SER A 423 -1.06 -18.25 10.12
CA SER A 423 -1.05 -19.42 10.99
C SER A 423 -2.44 -19.60 11.60
N GLY A 424 -2.84 -20.84 11.86
CA GLY A 424 -4.19 -21.25 12.24
C GLY A 424 -5.03 -21.75 11.07
N TRP A 425 -4.42 -22.25 10.00
CA TRP A 425 -5.14 -22.93 8.93
C TRP A 425 -5.76 -24.23 9.43
N LEU A 426 -7.03 -24.44 9.11
CA LEU A 426 -7.75 -25.68 9.39
C LEU A 426 -8.07 -26.37 8.07
N SER A 427 -7.78 -27.67 7.98
CA SER A 427 -8.28 -28.49 6.87
C SER A 427 -9.75 -28.80 7.12
N ALA A 428 -10.61 -28.45 6.15
CA ALA A 428 -12.05 -28.66 6.28
C ALA A 428 -12.47 -29.96 5.56
N GLN A 429 -12.12 -30.12 4.28
CA GLN A 429 -12.54 -31.27 3.45
C GLN A 429 -11.58 -31.52 2.27
N ALA A 430 -11.38 -32.78 1.88
CA ALA A 430 -10.75 -33.17 0.62
C ALA A 430 -11.81 -33.73 -0.34
N ARG A 431 -11.80 -33.26 -1.61
CA ARG A 431 -12.77 -33.64 -2.65
C ARG A 431 -12.05 -33.90 -3.99
N PRO A 432 -12.67 -34.61 -4.94
CA PRO A 432 -12.11 -34.86 -6.26
C PRO A 432 -11.68 -33.56 -6.96
N GLY A 433 -10.37 -33.41 -7.14
CA GLY A 433 -9.73 -32.31 -7.83
C GLY A 433 -9.44 -31.06 -6.99
N TYR A 434 -9.83 -30.99 -5.70
CA TYR A 434 -9.59 -29.80 -4.87
C TYR A 434 -9.68 -30.06 -3.35
N LYS A 435 -9.24 -29.08 -2.55
CA LYS A 435 -9.33 -29.12 -1.09
C LYS A 435 -9.96 -27.86 -0.53
N VAL A 436 -10.63 -27.96 0.61
CA VAL A 436 -11.25 -26.84 1.31
C VAL A 436 -10.52 -26.59 2.61
N PHE A 437 -10.13 -25.33 2.83
CA PHE A 437 -9.47 -24.85 4.04
C PHE A 437 -10.31 -23.80 4.72
N ALA A 438 -10.10 -23.65 6.03
CA ALA A 438 -10.67 -22.57 6.80
C ALA A 438 -9.57 -21.78 7.51
N CYS A 439 -9.76 -20.47 7.64
CA CYS A 439 -8.96 -19.63 8.52
C CYS A 439 -9.84 -18.73 9.38
N PRO A 440 -9.51 -18.55 10.67
CA PRO A 440 -10.22 -17.62 11.55
C PRO A 440 -10.28 -16.19 10.99
N LEU A 441 -11.49 -15.65 10.99
CA LEU A 441 -11.83 -14.29 10.58
C LEU A 441 -12.90 -13.71 11.52
N PRO A 442 -12.52 -13.36 12.77
CA PRO A 442 -13.44 -12.83 13.76
C PRO A 442 -14.02 -11.48 13.32
N ASN A 443 -15.24 -11.17 13.78
CA ASN A 443 -15.96 -9.92 13.48
C ASN A 443 -16.27 -9.72 11.98
N ALA A 444 -16.27 -10.79 11.18
CA ALA A 444 -16.68 -10.74 9.78
C ALA A 444 -18.17 -11.03 9.64
N LYS A 445 -18.88 -10.20 8.88
CA LYS A 445 -20.29 -10.46 8.53
C LYS A 445 -20.35 -11.64 7.55
N THR A 446 -21.22 -12.59 7.82
CA THR A 446 -21.44 -13.76 6.96
C THR A 446 -21.87 -13.34 5.55
N TYR A 447 -21.40 -14.07 4.52
CA TYR A 447 -21.72 -13.85 3.10
C TYR A 447 -21.35 -12.46 2.55
N SER A 448 -20.35 -11.80 3.15
CA SER A 448 -19.99 -10.41 2.81
C SER A 448 -18.55 -10.24 2.31
N GLN A 449 -17.97 -11.31 1.78
CA GLN A 449 -16.59 -11.34 1.33
C GLN A 449 -16.41 -11.13 -0.16
N THR A 450 -15.22 -10.64 -0.52
CA THR A 450 -14.60 -10.82 -1.82
C THR A 450 -13.18 -11.30 -1.60
N VAL A 451 -12.78 -12.37 -2.31
CA VAL A 451 -11.44 -12.95 -2.21
C VAL A 451 -10.77 -12.87 -3.57
N VAL A 452 -9.53 -12.39 -3.60
CA VAL A 452 -8.71 -12.31 -4.80
C VAL A 452 -7.52 -13.25 -4.65
N LYS A 453 -7.31 -14.08 -5.68
CA LYS A 453 -6.20 -15.04 -5.78
C LYS A 453 -4.89 -14.35 -6.13
N TYR A 454 -3.77 -15.05 -5.96
CA TYR A 454 -2.43 -14.55 -6.29
C TYR A 454 -2.26 -14.05 -7.74
N ASN A 455 -3.09 -14.54 -8.67
CA ASN A 455 -3.06 -14.13 -10.08
C ASN A 455 -3.98 -12.93 -10.37
N GLY A 456 -4.61 -12.34 -9.34
CA GLY A 456 -5.58 -11.26 -9.47
C GLY A 456 -7.02 -11.71 -9.73
N ALA A 457 -7.27 -13.01 -9.95
CA ALA A 457 -8.63 -13.49 -10.22
C ALA A 457 -9.50 -13.43 -8.96
N PRO A 458 -10.73 -12.88 -9.03
CA PRO A 458 -11.69 -13.01 -7.94
C PRO A 458 -12.20 -14.47 -7.84
N LEU A 459 -12.27 -14.99 -6.62
CA LEU A 459 -12.91 -16.28 -6.33
C LEU A 459 -14.43 -16.13 -6.37
N LYS A 460 -15.13 -17.21 -6.72
CA LYS A 460 -16.60 -17.21 -6.70
C LYS A 460 -17.10 -17.42 -5.29
N ASN A 461 -18.10 -16.64 -4.90
CA ASN A 461 -18.81 -16.88 -3.65
C ASN A 461 -19.63 -18.17 -3.75
N THR A 462 -19.64 -18.96 -2.67
CA THR A 462 -20.47 -20.15 -2.55
C THR A 462 -21.36 -20.10 -1.30
N LEU A 463 -22.24 -21.09 -1.15
CA LEU A 463 -23.05 -21.34 0.04
C LEU A 463 -22.39 -22.42 0.92
N PRO A 464 -22.76 -22.52 2.21
CA PRO A 464 -22.34 -23.64 3.05
C PRO A 464 -22.72 -24.95 2.37
N ASP A 465 -21.84 -25.93 2.45
CA ASP A 465 -21.98 -27.28 1.87
C ASP A 465 -22.05 -27.38 0.33
N ASN A 466 -22.05 -26.26 -0.41
CA ASN A 466 -22.07 -26.22 -1.87
C ASN A 466 -20.67 -26.11 -2.49
N TRP A 467 -19.76 -26.99 -2.07
CA TRP A 467 -18.42 -27.08 -2.65
C TRP A 467 -18.46 -27.99 -3.88
N ILE A 468 -18.30 -27.41 -5.07
CA ILE A 468 -18.41 -28.12 -6.35
C ILE A 468 -17.13 -28.04 -7.20
N SER A 469 -16.21 -27.14 -6.85
CA SER A 469 -14.94 -26.93 -7.56
C SER A 469 -13.90 -26.25 -6.66
N GLY A 470 -12.66 -26.15 -7.14
CA GLY A 470 -11.69 -25.19 -6.62
C GLY A 470 -12.08 -23.74 -6.89
N ASP A 471 -11.36 -22.80 -6.28
CA ASP A 471 -11.50 -21.35 -6.42
C ASP A 471 -12.87 -20.78 -5.99
N LEU A 472 -13.47 -21.40 -4.97
CA LEU A 472 -14.66 -20.90 -4.27
C LEU A 472 -14.27 -20.33 -2.90
N ALA A 473 -15.03 -19.37 -2.40
CA ALA A 473 -14.84 -18.82 -1.06
C ALA A 473 -16.16 -18.47 -0.36
N ILE A 474 -16.15 -18.52 0.97
CA ILE A 474 -17.27 -18.10 1.81
C ILE A 474 -16.78 -17.65 3.18
N VAL A 475 -17.31 -16.53 3.67
CA VAL A 475 -17.22 -16.19 5.09
C VAL A 475 -18.47 -16.71 5.80
N PHE A 476 -18.26 -17.61 6.75
CA PHE A 476 -19.31 -18.23 7.56
C PHE A 476 -18.81 -18.51 8.97
N ASP A 477 -19.65 -18.23 9.97
CA ASP A 477 -19.37 -18.50 11.40
C ASP A 477 -17.99 -18.05 11.90
N ASN A 478 -17.57 -16.81 11.57
CA ASN A 478 -16.25 -16.26 11.90
C ASN A 478 -15.04 -16.95 11.25
N TYR A 479 -15.25 -17.72 10.18
CA TYR A 479 -14.17 -18.29 9.37
C TYR A 479 -14.31 -17.84 7.91
N LEU A 480 -13.18 -17.64 7.26
CA LEU A 480 -13.11 -17.73 5.80
C LEU A 480 -12.85 -19.18 5.45
N TYR A 481 -13.75 -19.78 4.68
CA TYR A 481 -13.51 -21.04 3.97
C TYR A 481 -13.18 -20.75 2.52
N LEU A 482 -12.21 -21.46 1.95
CA LEU A 482 -11.94 -21.42 0.53
C LEU A 482 -11.49 -22.77 -0.04
N SER A 483 -11.80 -23.00 -1.31
CA SER A 483 -11.35 -24.17 -2.04
C SER A 483 -10.15 -23.86 -2.94
N VAL A 484 -9.21 -24.79 -2.98
CA VAL A 484 -7.99 -24.71 -3.80
C VAL A 484 -7.89 -25.95 -4.66
N SER A 485 -7.77 -25.77 -5.97
CA SER A 485 -7.61 -26.87 -6.92
C SER A 485 -6.31 -27.65 -6.68
N ASN A 486 -6.35 -28.98 -6.84
CA ASN A 486 -5.17 -29.84 -6.77
C ASN A 486 -4.16 -29.47 -7.87
N SER A 487 -4.65 -29.02 -9.04
CA SER A 487 -3.81 -28.50 -10.14
C SER A 487 -2.98 -27.30 -9.71
N ASP A 488 -3.51 -26.46 -8.82
CA ASP A 488 -2.81 -25.27 -8.35
C ASP A 488 -1.90 -25.56 -7.18
N SER A 489 -2.36 -26.33 -6.20
CA SER A 489 -1.60 -26.60 -4.97
C SER A 489 -0.55 -27.68 -5.13
N GLY A 490 -0.77 -28.62 -6.05
CA GLY A 490 0.04 -29.81 -6.20
C GLY A 490 -0.26 -30.89 -5.19
N TRP A 491 -1.33 -30.76 -4.41
CA TRP A 491 -1.79 -31.82 -3.54
C TRP A 491 -2.69 -32.78 -4.32
N GLY A 492 -2.11 -33.88 -4.78
CA GLY A 492 -2.74 -34.83 -5.68
C GLY A 492 -3.61 -35.88 -5.00
N GLU A 493 -4.08 -36.78 -5.85
CA GLU A 493 -4.88 -37.95 -5.52
C GLU A 493 -4.26 -39.17 -6.21
N ALA A 494 -4.49 -40.37 -5.65
CA ALA A 494 -4.09 -41.62 -6.28
C ALA A 494 -5.27 -42.59 -6.32
N ASP A 495 -5.38 -43.32 -7.42
CA ASP A 495 -6.30 -44.46 -7.52
C ASP A 495 -5.79 -45.61 -6.66
N ALA A 496 -6.70 -46.27 -5.97
CA ALA A 496 -6.43 -47.41 -5.12
C ALA A 496 -7.47 -48.52 -5.37
N VAL A 497 -7.02 -49.76 -5.24
CA VAL A 497 -7.83 -50.96 -5.45
C VAL A 497 -7.66 -51.89 -4.27
N TYR A 498 -8.75 -52.46 -3.77
CA TYR A 498 -8.72 -53.51 -2.75
C TYR A 498 -9.69 -54.63 -3.09
N GLU A 499 -9.28 -55.86 -2.79
CA GLU A 499 -10.09 -57.06 -3.05
C GLU A 499 -10.58 -57.67 -1.74
N PHE A 500 -11.88 -57.92 -1.66
CA PHE A 500 -12.49 -58.72 -0.58
C PHE A 500 -12.95 -60.07 -1.13
N ASN A 501 -12.86 -61.11 -0.30
CA ASN A 501 -13.44 -62.41 -0.60
C ASN A 501 -14.92 -62.41 -0.23
N GLY A 502 -15.77 -62.86 -1.15
CA GLY A 502 -17.19 -63.09 -0.89
C GLY A 502 -17.42 -64.31 -0.02
N ASP A 503 -18.31 -64.17 0.96
CA ASP A 503 -18.79 -65.25 1.84
C ASP A 503 -20.27 -65.58 1.63
N GLY A 504 -20.97 -64.83 0.76
CA GLY A 504 -22.41 -64.95 0.50
C GLY A 504 -23.33 -64.25 1.50
N SER A 505 -22.81 -63.56 2.52
CA SER A 505 -23.61 -62.93 3.59
C SER A 505 -23.18 -61.51 3.97
N THR A 506 -21.90 -61.18 3.81
CA THR A 506 -21.34 -59.87 4.17
C THR A 506 -21.69 -58.83 3.11
N VAL A 507 -22.32 -57.75 3.56
CA VAL A 507 -22.66 -56.57 2.73
C VAL A 507 -21.92 -55.31 3.15
N LYS A 508 -21.33 -55.29 4.35
CA LYS A 508 -20.55 -54.18 4.89
C LYS A 508 -19.08 -54.55 4.93
N PHE A 509 -18.24 -53.68 4.41
CA PHE A 509 -16.81 -53.91 4.26
C PHE A 509 -16.03 -52.69 4.74
N MET A 510 -14.82 -52.92 5.23
CA MET A 510 -13.92 -51.87 5.71
C MET A 510 -12.67 -51.83 4.83
N LEU A 511 -12.45 -50.70 4.17
CA LEU A 511 -11.23 -50.45 3.41
C LEU A 511 -10.01 -50.42 4.34
N PRO A 512 -8.82 -50.79 3.85
CA PRO A 512 -7.59 -50.71 4.64
C PRO A 512 -7.36 -49.27 5.12
N ALA A 513 -6.71 -49.13 6.27
CA ALA A 513 -6.28 -47.81 6.74
C ALA A 513 -5.31 -47.20 5.71
N PRO A 514 -5.58 -45.98 5.22
CA PRO A 514 -4.63 -45.32 4.34
C PRO A 514 -3.35 -44.98 5.12
N PRO A 515 -2.19 -44.85 4.45
CA PRO A 515 -0.98 -44.36 5.09
C PRO A 515 -1.18 -42.99 5.77
N THR A 516 -0.35 -42.67 6.76
CA THR A 516 -0.43 -41.41 7.50
C THR A 516 -0.41 -40.20 6.56
N GLY A 517 -1.38 -39.28 6.71
CA GLY A 517 -1.51 -38.09 5.85
C GLY A 517 -2.32 -38.31 4.56
N LEU A 518 -2.96 -39.48 4.40
CA LEU A 518 -3.86 -39.79 3.30
C LEU A 518 -5.28 -40.06 3.81
N TRP A 519 -6.28 -39.70 3.00
CA TRP A 519 -7.70 -39.90 3.30
C TRP A 519 -8.43 -40.61 2.16
N VAL A 520 -9.35 -41.51 2.48
CA VAL A 520 -10.21 -42.20 1.48
C VAL A 520 -11.34 -41.28 1.06
N MET A 521 -11.45 -40.98 -0.23
CA MET A 521 -12.55 -40.16 -0.76
C MET A 521 -13.80 -41.00 -0.94
N SER A 522 -14.71 -40.90 0.02
CA SER A 522 -15.93 -41.73 0.09
C SER A 522 -16.80 -41.66 -1.17
N GLU A 523 -16.85 -40.52 -1.85
CA GLU A 523 -17.63 -40.32 -3.09
C GLU A 523 -17.06 -41.03 -4.33
N THR A 524 -15.85 -41.57 -4.25
CA THR A 524 -15.17 -42.26 -5.37
C THR A 524 -15.25 -43.78 -5.29
N VAL A 525 -15.82 -44.32 -4.20
CA VAL A 525 -15.86 -45.77 -3.96
C VAL A 525 -16.84 -46.45 -4.91
N THR A 526 -16.32 -47.33 -5.76
CA THR A 526 -17.11 -48.15 -6.68
C THR A 526 -16.72 -49.62 -6.51
N ALA A 527 -17.68 -50.52 -6.69
CA ALA A 527 -17.47 -51.95 -6.47
C ALA A 527 -17.88 -52.79 -7.68
N ARG A 528 -17.17 -53.89 -7.92
CA ARG A 528 -17.48 -54.87 -8.96
C ARG A 528 -17.31 -56.29 -8.43
N VAL A 529 -18.15 -57.20 -8.88
CA VAL A 529 -18.00 -58.66 -8.68
C VAL A 529 -17.88 -59.30 -10.06
N ASP A 530 -16.79 -60.03 -10.32
CA ASP A 530 -16.49 -60.61 -11.64
C ASP A 530 -16.67 -59.60 -12.81
N ASN A 531 -16.08 -58.41 -12.68
CA ASN A 531 -16.22 -57.27 -13.61
C ASN A 531 -17.63 -56.68 -13.77
N THR A 532 -18.62 -57.19 -13.06
CA THR A 532 -19.99 -56.64 -13.08
C THR A 532 -20.14 -55.59 -11.96
N PRO A 533 -20.53 -54.33 -12.27
CA PRO A 533 -20.77 -53.31 -11.25
C PRO A 533 -21.80 -53.73 -10.21
N VAL A 534 -21.50 -53.47 -8.94
CA VAL A 534 -22.42 -53.64 -7.82
C VAL A 534 -22.66 -52.28 -7.18
N SER A 535 -23.92 -51.97 -6.89
CA SER A 535 -24.30 -50.70 -6.25
C SER A 535 -23.73 -50.62 -4.84
N VAL A 536 -22.97 -49.55 -4.59
CA VAL A 536 -22.55 -49.12 -3.24
C VAL A 536 -23.67 -48.25 -2.68
N THR A 537 -24.25 -48.64 -1.54
CA THR A 537 -25.45 -48.03 -0.94
C THR A 537 -25.14 -47.03 0.15
N SER A 538 -23.97 -47.13 0.78
CA SER A 538 -23.47 -46.14 1.74
C SER A 538 -21.96 -46.18 1.79
N VAL A 539 -21.33 -45.03 2.05
CA VAL A 539 -19.90 -44.93 2.38
C VAL A 539 -19.76 -43.96 3.53
N ASN A 540 -19.09 -44.36 4.61
CA ASN A 540 -18.74 -43.51 5.72
C ASN A 540 -17.26 -43.69 6.04
N GLU A 541 -16.45 -42.69 5.69
CA GLU A 541 -14.99 -42.76 5.74
C GLU A 541 -14.44 -43.96 4.96
N ARG A 542 -14.16 -45.06 5.67
CA ARG A 542 -13.59 -46.31 5.13
C ARG A 542 -14.59 -47.48 5.13
N GLU A 543 -15.72 -47.36 5.84
CA GLU A 543 -16.77 -48.36 5.80
C GLU A 543 -17.66 -48.11 4.58
N PHE A 544 -17.97 -49.16 3.81
CA PHE A 544 -18.93 -49.08 2.73
C PHE A 544 -19.87 -50.29 2.73
N THR A 545 -21.07 -50.09 2.21
CA THR A 545 -22.10 -51.13 2.08
C THR A 545 -22.40 -51.37 0.61
N VAL A 546 -22.46 -52.63 0.18
CA VAL A 546 -22.94 -53.03 -1.16
C VAL A 546 -24.38 -53.53 -1.11
N ALA A 547 -25.14 -53.34 -2.19
CA ALA A 547 -26.56 -53.71 -2.25
C ALA A 547 -26.82 -55.22 -2.14
N ALA A 548 -25.83 -56.06 -2.48
CA ALA A 548 -25.93 -57.51 -2.40
C ALA A 548 -24.59 -58.12 -2.00
N ALA A 549 -24.63 -59.15 -1.15
CA ALA A 549 -23.43 -59.86 -0.70
C ALA A 549 -22.79 -60.61 -1.87
N PRO A 550 -21.47 -60.51 -2.08
CA PRO A 550 -20.78 -61.32 -3.08
C PRO A 550 -20.85 -62.80 -2.68
N ALA A 551 -21.24 -63.67 -3.63
CA ALA A 551 -21.36 -65.11 -3.37
C ALA A 551 -20.03 -65.74 -2.93
N SER A 552 -20.10 -66.83 -2.17
CA SER A 552 -18.91 -67.56 -1.71
C SER A 552 -18.02 -67.96 -2.89
N GLY A 553 -16.72 -67.65 -2.80
CA GLY A 553 -15.74 -67.91 -3.87
C GLY A 553 -15.68 -66.84 -4.98
N LYS A 554 -16.51 -65.79 -4.91
CA LYS A 554 -16.40 -64.60 -5.78
C LYS A 554 -15.56 -63.52 -5.13
N LYS A 555 -14.91 -62.67 -5.94
CA LYS A 555 -14.13 -61.53 -5.47
C LYS A 555 -14.91 -60.23 -5.64
N LEU A 556 -14.93 -59.41 -4.60
CA LEU A 556 -15.40 -58.03 -4.65
C LEU A 556 -14.18 -57.12 -4.86
N VAL A 557 -14.07 -56.53 -6.04
CA VAL A 557 -13.04 -55.55 -6.38
C VAL A 557 -13.59 -54.15 -6.13
N VAL A 558 -12.92 -53.39 -5.27
CA VAL A 558 -13.33 -52.04 -4.89
C VAL A 558 -12.29 -51.07 -5.40
N ASN A 559 -12.72 -50.13 -6.24
CA ASN A 559 -11.90 -49.03 -6.72
C ASN A 559 -12.29 -47.77 -5.94
N TYR A 560 -11.31 -47.06 -5.43
CA TYR A 560 -11.49 -45.83 -4.66
C TYR A 560 -10.30 -44.93 -4.88
N LYS A 561 -10.41 -43.65 -4.53
CA LYS A 561 -9.28 -42.74 -4.52
C LYS A 561 -8.85 -42.39 -3.11
N ILE A 562 -7.55 -42.24 -2.93
CA ILE A 562 -6.94 -41.61 -1.76
C ILE A 562 -6.49 -40.21 -2.10
N SER A 563 -6.62 -39.28 -1.15
CA SER A 563 -6.26 -37.88 -1.32
C SER A 563 -5.23 -37.49 -0.27
N TYR A 564 -4.20 -36.74 -0.70
CA TYR A 564 -3.23 -36.17 0.22
C TYR A 564 -3.87 -35.11 1.14
N VAL A 565 -3.58 -35.16 2.44
CA VAL A 565 -4.08 -34.18 3.43
C VAL A 565 -2.90 -33.32 3.88
N PRO A 566 -2.81 -32.06 3.43
CA PRO A 566 -1.70 -31.18 3.83
C PRO A 566 -1.83 -30.74 5.29
N ILE A 567 -0.70 -30.58 5.95
CA ILE A 567 -0.64 -29.99 7.30
C ILE A 567 -0.70 -28.45 7.23
N GLU A 568 -1.00 -27.78 8.35
CA GLU A 568 -1.10 -26.30 8.45
C GLU A 568 0.08 -25.59 7.77
N ASP A 569 1.27 -26.08 8.04
CA ASP A 569 2.55 -25.55 7.60
C ASP A 569 2.74 -25.68 6.07
N GLU A 570 2.22 -26.76 5.46
CA GLU A 570 2.20 -26.94 4.01
C GLU A 570 1.13 -26.08 3.34
N ILE A 571 -0.01 -25.85 4.02
CA ILE A 571 -1.04 -24.91 3.57
C ILE A 571 -0.48 -23.49 3.57
N LYS A 572 0.22 -23.10 4.64
CA LYS A 572 0.92 -21.81 4.73
C LYS A 572 1.96 -21.65 3.62
N ALA A 573 2.74 -22.68 3.31
CA ALA A 573 3.68 -22.66 2.20
C ALA A 573 2.98 -22.40 0.85
N TYR A 574 1.81 -23.00 0.61
CA TYR A 574 1.01 -22.70 -0.59
C TYR A 574 0.62 -21.23 -0.71
N PHE A 575 0.08 -20.64 0.35
CA PHE A 575 -0.29 -19.20 0.37
C PHE A 575 0.91 -18.26 0.36
N ASN A 576 2.11 -18.79 0.62
CA ASN A 576 3.40 -18.13 0.47
C ASN A 576 3.99 -18.25 -0.95
N GLY A 577 3.33 -18.98 -1.86
CA GLY A 577 3.70 -19.09 -3.27
C GLY A 577 4.43 -20.37 -3.66
N TRP A 578 4.47 -21.35 -2.78
CA TRP A 578 5.04 -22.66 -3.07
C TRP A 578 3.99 -23.62 -3.61
N VAL A 579 4.42 -24.59 -4.41
CA VAL A 579 3.57 -25.65 -4.99
C VAL A 579 4.20 -26.99 -4.67
N MET A 580 3.43 -27.95 -4.18
CA MET A 580 3.95 -29.28 -3.88
C MET A 580 4.06 -30.11 -5.16
N THR A 581 5.03 -31.02 -5.24
CA THR A 581 5.20 -31.93 -6.38
C THR A 581 5.76 -33.27 -5.92
N SER A 582 5.64 -34.31 -6.74
CA SER A 582 6.48 -35.51 -6.57
C SER A 582 7.92 -35.19 -7.00
N GLN A 583 8.91 -35.68 -6.24
CA GLN A 583 10.33 -35.56 -6.60
C GLN A 583 10.71 -36.47 -7.78
N GLU A 584 10.00 -37.58 -7.96
CA GLU A 584 10.32 -38.61 -8.97
C GLU A 584 10.29 -38.06 -10.41
N THR A 585 9.71 -36.87 -10.58
CA THR A 585 9.63 -36.11 -11.84
C THR A 585 10.61 -34.94 -11.93
N TRP A 586 11.72 -34.98 -11.19
CA TRP A 586 12.77 -33.95 -11.29
C TRP A 586 13.22 -33.80 -12.76
N ASN A 587 13.07 -32.60 -13.32
CA ASN A 587 13.31 -32.25 -14.74
C ASN A 587 12.30 -32.78 -15.78
N THR A 588 11.19 -33.44 -15.40
CA THR A 588 10.12 -33.87 -16.32
C THR A 588 8.85 -32.99 -16.19
N THR A 589 7.71 -33.45 -16.68
CA THR A 589 6.40 -32.77 -16.56
C THR A 589 5.97 -32.69 -15.11
N TYR A 590 5.37 -31.56 -14.69
CA TYR A 590 4.84 -31.39 -13.34
C TYR A 590 3.82 -32.48 -12.98
N GLU A 591 3.97 -33.08 -11.79
CA GLU A 591 3.04 -34.06 -11.23
C GLU A 591 2.69 -33.72 -9.79
N GLN A 592 1.39 -33.78 -9.47
CA GLN A 592 0.87 -33.51 -8.14
C GLN A 592 1.33 -34.60 -7.16
N TYR A 593 1.69 -34.20 -5.94
CA TYR A 593 2.04 -35.14 -4.88
C TYR A 593 0.79 -35.78 -4.28
N SER A 594 0.57 -37.05 -4.57
CA SER A 594 -0.59 -37.83 -4.12
C SER A 594 -0.40 -38.50 -2.76
N GLY A 595 0.72 -38.26 -2.06
CA GLY A 595 1.12 -38.99 -0.84
C GLY A 595 1.97 -40.24 -1.11
N ILE A 596 2.22 -40.57 -2.38
CA ILE A 596 3.10 -41.65 -2.83
C ILE A 596 4.37 -41.03 -3.42
N GLY A 597 5.53 -41.65 -3.13
CA GLY A 597 6.85 -41.13 -3.53
C GLY A 597 7.39 -40.05 -2.58
N THR A 598 8.42 -39.34 -3.01
CA THR A 598 9.08 -38.30 -2.20
C THR A 598 8.48 -36.92 -2.45
N LYS A 599 8.23 -36.16 -1.37
CA LYS A 599 7.76 -34.77 -1.45
C LYS A 599 8.82 -33.84 -2.04
N GLY A 600 8.42 -33.02 -3.01
CA GLY A 600 9.19 -31.91 -3.55
C GLY A 600 8.41 -30.59 -3.50
N TRP A 601 9.12 -29.47 -3.67
CA TRP A 601 8.53 -28.13 -3.73
C TRP A 601 9.01 -27.37 -4.96
N LEU A 602 8.05 -26.70 -5.60
CA LEU A 602 8.28 -25.74 -6.66
C LEU A 602 8.01 -24.34 -6.14
N LYS A 603 8.89 -23.41 -6.48
CA LYS A 603 8.62 -21.98 -6.41
C LYS A 603 7.72 -21.60 -7.59
N ARG A 604 6.50 -21.11 -7.34
CA ARG A 604 5.58 -20.75 -8.42
C ARG A 604 6.16 -19.65 -9.31
N TYR A 605 5.93 -19.75 -10.61
CA TYR A 605 6.22 -18.65 -11.54
C TYR A 605 5.25 -17.48 -11.34
N VAL A 606 5.81 -16.28 -11.17
CA VAL A 606 5.10 -15.01 -11.03
C VAL A 606 5.75 -13.91 -11.90
N GLY A 607 5.85 -14.18 -13.21
CA GLY A 607 6.41 -13.22 -14.17
C GLY A 607 7.94 -13.03 -14.11
N ILE A 608 8.71 -14.02 -13.64
CA ILE A 608 10.18 -14.07 -13.78
C ILE A 608 10.58 -15.35 -14.51
N GLY A 609 11.42 -15.21 -15.55
CA GLY A 609 12.01 -16.31 -16.29
C GLY A 609 11.27 -16.65 -17.59
N THR A 610 11.93 -17.38 -18.48
CA THR A 610 11.27 -17.94 -19.68
C THR A 610 10.19 -18.91 -19.21
N PRO A 611 8.90 -18.72 -19.58
CA PRO A 611 7.90 -19.73 -19.35
C PRO A 611 8.32 -20.98 -20.11
N ILE A 612 8.75 -22.03 -19.41
CA ILE A 612 9.01 -23.31 -20.06
C ILE A 612 7.67 -24.02 -20.17
N THR A 613 6.95 -23.70 -21.25
CA THR A 613 5.73 -24.39 -21.74
C THR A 613 4.56 -24.50 -20.73
N THR A 614 3.38 -24.84 -21.23
CA THR A 614 2.16 -25.07 -20.43
C THR A 614 2.28 -26.20 -19.38
N SER A 615 3.38 -26.96 -19.41
CA SER A 615 3.66 -28.12 -18.57
C SER A 615 4.50 -27.84 -17.31
N LYS A 616 4.93 -26.59 -17.04
CA LYS A 616 5.69 -26.24 -15.83
C LYS A 616 5.05 -25.09 -15.03
N ILE A 617 4.71 -25.37 -13.77
CA ILE A 617 4.04 -24.43 -12.84
C ILE A 617 5.04 -23.59 -12.01
N GLY A 618 6.29 -24.03 -11.93
CA GLY A 618 7.33 -23.38 -11.12
C GLY A 618 8.74 -23.92 -11.38
N VAL A 619 9.70 -23.44 -10.58
CA VAL A 619 11.10 -23.92 -10.55
C VAL A 619 11.31 -24.76 -9.29
N PHE A 620 11.98 -25.92 -9.40
CA PHE A 620 12.35 -26.74 -8.26
C PHE A 620 13.24 -26.01 -7.27
N GLU A 621 12.94 -26.14 -5.97
CA GLU A 621 13.78 -25.61 -4.90
C GLU A 621 14.96 -26.55 -4.63
N ALA A 622 16.17 -25.98 -4.59
CA ALA A 622 17.39 -26.73 -4.33
C ALA A 622 17.34 -27.39 -2.94
N GLY A 623 17.57 -28.70 -2.87
CA GLY A 623 17.53 -29.46 -1.62
C GLY A 623 16.14 -29.95 -1.18
N SER A 624 15.07 -29.60 -1.91
CA SER A 624 13.77 -30.25 -1.73
C SER A 624 13.87 -31.74 -2.10
N GLY A 625 13.29 -32.64 -1.31
CA GLY A 625 13.30 -34.09 -1.60
C GLY A 625 14.53 -34.91 -1.14
N ASN A 626 15.47 -34.36 -0.38
CA ASN A 626 16.50 -35.18 0.31
C ASN A 626 15.98 -35.76 1.63
N SER A 627 16.65 -36.78 2.19
CA SER A 627 16.42 -37.32 3.54
C SER A 627 16.77 -36.27 4.62
N GLY A 628 15.87 -35.29 4.77
CA GLY A 628 16.04 -34.09 5.60
C GLY A 628 15.12 -32.93 5.17
N TYR A 629 13.96 -33.25 4.57
CA TYR A 629 12.95 -32.34 4.01
C TYR A 629 12.88 -30.97 4.70
N ILE A 630 13.12 -29.91 3.93
CA ILE A 630 12.92 -28.53 4.38
C ILE A 630 11.60 -28.04 3.81
N LEU A 631 10.57 -27.97 4.66
CA LEU A 631 9.36 -27.23 4.37
C LEU A 631 9.72 -25.75 4.13
N PRO A 632 9.29 -25.13 3.02
CA PRO A 632 9.47 -23.70 2.82
C PRO A 632 8.65 -22.90 3.84
N THR A 633 9.32 -22.05 4.62
CA THR A 633 8.68 -21.22 5.65
C THR A 633 8.58 -19.75 5.25
N THR A 634 9.21 -19.36 4.15
CA THR A 634 9.26 -17.98 3.67
C THR A 634 8.29 -17.77 2.50
N VAL A 635 7.86 -16.53 2.31
CA VAL A 635 7.18 -16.11 1.07
C VAL A 635 8.15 -16.23 -0.08
N ILE A 636 7.70 -16.66 -1.26
CA ILE A 636 8.52 -16.60 -2.46
C ILE A 636 8.90 -15.14 -2.77
N ASN A 637 9.81 -14.92 -3.73
CA ASN A 637 10.42 -13.62 -4.05
C ASN A 637 9.46 -12.40 -4.05
N SER A 638 10.01 -11.18 -4.14
CA SER A 638 9.24 -9.94 -4.05
C SER A 638 8.19 -9.68 -5.16
N ARG A 639 7.86 -10.64 -6.03
CA ARG A 639 6.78 -10.55 -7.02
C ARG A 639 5.57 -11.43 -6.69
N TRP A 640 5.55 -12.06 -5.52
CA TRP A 640 4.37 -12.75 -5.02
C TRP A 640 3.27 -11.77 -4.62
N THR A 641 2.15 -11.81 -5.33
CA THR A 641 0.91 -11.20 -4.87
C THR A 641 0.17 -12.25 -4.04
N PRO A 642 0.02 -12.07 -2.71
CA PRO A 642 -0.67 -13.06 -1.89
C PRO A 642 -2.18 -13.04 -2.15
N TYR A 643 -2.88 -14.10 -1.75
CA TYR A 643 -4.34 -14.05 -1.66
C TYR A 643 -4.76 -12.92 -0.71
N GLN A 644 -5.83 -12.23 -1.08
CA GLN A 644 -6.39 -11.14 -0.31
C GLN A 644 -7.88 -11.38 -0.09
N ILE A 645 -8.39 -11.02 1.09
CA ILE A 645 -9.82 -10.96 1.38
C ILE A 645 -10.19 -9.55 1.82
N LEU A 646 -11.33 -9.08 1.31
CA LEU A 646 -12.07 -7.94 1.81
C LEU A 646 -13.42 -8.43 2.30
N TYR A 647 -13.87 -7.96 3.45
CA TYR A 647 -15.12 -8.41 4.07
C TYR A 647 -15.79 -7.28 4.85
N ARG A 648 -17.13 -7.28 4.91
CA ARG A 648 -17.86 -6.32 5.77
C ARG A 648 -17.66 -6.73 7.22
N LEU A 649 -17.35 -5.76 8.08
CA LEU A 649 -17.31 -5.98 9.52
C LEU A 649 -18.73 -6.21 10.07
N ALA A 650 -18.89 -7.15 11.00
CA ALA A 650 -20.16 -7.35 11.69
C ALA A 650 -20.51 -6.16 12.59
N LYS A 651 -19.49 -5.51 13.15
CA LYS A 651 -19.59 -4.23 13.86
C LYS A 651 -18.50 -3.27 13.38
N GLU A 652 -18.92 -2.05 13.03
CA GLU A 652 -18.01 -0.96 12.62
C GLU A 652 -17.11 -0.52 13.77
N THR A 653 -15.88 -0.12 13.44
CA THR A 653 -14.87 0.32 14.42
C THR A 653 -14.41 1.73 14.08
N VAL A 654 -14.11 2.53 15.11
CA VAL A 654 -13.48 3.84 14.96
C VAL A 654 -12.03 3.70 15.40
N GLU A 655 -11.11 3.96 14.48
CA GLU A 655 -9.68 3.73 14.66
C GLU A 655 -8.91 5.03 14.46
N PRO A 656 -7.96 5.39 15.34
CA PRO A 656 -7.12 6.56 15.13
C PRO A 656 -6.23 6.35 13.89
N VAL A 657 -6.06 7.40 13.09
CA VAL A 657 -5.25 7.38 11.88
C VAL A 657 -3.99 8.22 12.10
N VAL A 658 -2.85 7.66 11.72
CA VAL A 658 -1.59 8.39 11.70
C VAL A 658 -1.62 9.37 10.53
N SER A 659 -1.30 10.63 10.80
CA SER A 659 -1.24 11.70 9.81
C SER A 659 0.06 12.47 9.92
N GLU A 660 0.52 13.08 8.82
CA GLU A 660 1.64 14.02 8.82
C GLU A 660 1.24 15.36 8.18
N GLY A 661 1.66 16.45 8.83
CA GLY A 661 1.49 17.81 8.37
C GLY A 661 0.10 18.40 8.57
N CYS A 662 -0.11 19.56 7.97
CA CYS A 662 -1.39 20.24 7.86
C CYS A 662 -1.44 20.93 6.50
N LEU A 663 -2.63 21.02 5.91
CA LEU A 663 -2.83 21.74 4.66
C LEU A 663 -3.27 23.16 4.98
N THR A 664 -2.51 24.14 4.52
CA THR A 664 -2.85 25.57 4.63
C THR A 664 -2.95 26.16 3.25
N LEU A 665 -3.93 27.00 3.01
CA LEU A 665 -4.10 27.75 1.78
C LEU A 665 -3.80 29.21 2.06
N LEU A 666 -3.21 29.88 1.07
CA LEU A 666 -2.96 31.31 1.09
C LEU A 666 -4.17 32.05 0.53
N GLU A 667 -4.39 33.29 0.93
CA GLU A 667 -5.40 34.15 0.32
C GLU A 667 -5.15 34.28 -1.20
N GLY A 668 -6.22 34.09 -1.97
CA GLY A 668 -6.20 34.03 -3.43
C GLY A 668 -6.02 32.61 -3.97
N ASP A 669 -5.39 32.50 -5.14
CA ASP A 669 -5.30 31.25 -5.89
C ASP A 669 -4.14 30.37 -5.41
N ASN A 670 -4.44 29.08 -5.20
CA ASN A 670 -3.53 28.06 -4.70
C ASN A 670 -3.47 26.88 -5.67
N LEU A 671 -2.26 26.41 -5.98
CA LEU A 671 -2.08 25.15 -6.69
C LEU A 671 -2.15 23.99 -5.69
N VAL A 672 -3.17 23.15 -5.80
CA VAL A 672 -3.41 22.02 -4.89
C VAL A 672 -3.45 20.71 -5.66
N GLU A 673 -2.76 19.70 -5.17
CA GLU A 673 -2.81 18.33 -5.68
C GLU A 673 -3.42 17.40 -4.63
N VAL A 674 -4.44 16.63 -5.00
CA VAL A 674 -5.01 15.55 -4.20
C VAL A 674 -4.68 14.21 -4.84
N SER A 675 -4.05 13.30 -4.11
CA SER A 675 -3.65 12.01 -4.63
C SER A 675 -3.52 10.96 -3.53
N THR A 676 -2.94 9.81 -3.85
CA THR A 676 -2.80 8.64 -2.97
C THR A 676 -1.41 8.01 -3.11
N GLY A 677 -1.08 7.08 -2.21
CA GLY A 677 0.14 6.29 -2.29
C GLY A 677 1.39 6.93 -1.71
N ILE A 678 1.24 7.96 -0.87
CA ILE A 678 2.38 8.49 -0.11
C ILE A 678 2.79 7.52 0.99
N VAL A 679 4.08 7.29 1.14
CA VAL A 679 4.66 6.53 2.25
C VAL A 679 5.42 7.50 3.13
N LEU A 680 5.02 7.60 4.40
CA LEU A 680 5.54 8.57 5.35
C LEU A 680 6.69 7.95 6.17
N ARG A 681 7.85 8.64 6.17
CA ARG A 681 9.01 8.34 7.03
C ARG A 681 9.39 6.86 7.11
N GLU A 682 9.37 6.16 5.98
CA GLU A 682 9.85 4.79 5.93
C GLU A 682 11.34 4.77 6.29
N LYS A 683 11.73 3.88 7.20
CA LYS A 683 13.14 3.70 7.55
C LYS A 683 13.94 3.31 6.31
N ALA A 684 14.95 4.11 5.98
CA ALA A 684 15.88 3.83 4.91
C ALA A 684 17.17 3.22 5.48
N ASN A 685 17.79 2.32 4.71
CA ASN A 685 19.08 1.72 5.05
C ASN A 685 20.12 2.05 3.97
N PRO A 686 20.71 3.27 3.98
CA PRO A 686 21.76 3.63 3.04
C PRO A 686 22.86 2.58 3.04
N SER A 687 23.08 1.94 1.89
CA SER A 687 24.01 0.83 1.76
C SER A 687 25.06 1.11 0.71
N ASN A 688 26.25 0.53 0.88
CA ASN A 688 27.35 0.70 -0.05
C ASN A 688 27.09 -0.09 -1.35
N VAL A 689 27.42 0.50 -2.50
CA VAL A 689 27.46 -0.22 -3.77
C VAL A 689 28.76 -1.04 -3.83
N SER A 690 28.65 -2.37 -3.82
CA SER A 690 29.79 -3.29 -3.74
C SER A 690 30.87 -3.03 -4.81
N ASN A 691 32.13 -3.03 -4.35
CA ASN A 691 33.42 -3.09 -5.06
C ASN A 691 34.26 -1.80 -5.16
N GLN A 692 33.76 -0.60 -4.83
CA GLN A 692 34.61 0.62 -4.85
C GLN A 692 34.40 1.63 -3.71
N ASN A 693 33.49 1.41 -2.74
CA ASN A 693 33.24 2.35 -1.63
C ASN A 693 32.93 3.80 -2.05
N LEU A 694 32.36 4.02 -3.24
CA LEU A 694 32.15 5.37 -3.76
C LEU A 694 30.82 5.98 -3.32
N TRP A 695 29.76 5.17 -3.18
CA TRP A 695 28.40 5.68 -3.04
C TRP A 695 27.60 4.91 -1.97
N ALA A 696 26.91 5.67 -1.11
CA ALA A 696 25.80 5.19 -0.29
C ALA A 696 24.51 5.37 -1.08
N VAL A 697 23.73 4.29 -1.21
CA VAL A 697 22.49 4.28 -2.00
C VAL A 697 21.28 3.88 -1.18
N ILE A 698 20.11 4.44 -1.53
CA ILE A 698 18.80 4.07 -1.02
C ILE A 698 17.93 3.68 -2.21
N ASN A 699 17.17 2.59 -2.10
CA ASN A 699 16.27 2.06 -3.12
C ASN A 699 16.95 1.59 -4.43
N HIS A 700 18.21 1.15 -4.33
CA HIS A 700 18.99 0.68 -5.46
C HIS A 700 18.76 -0.83 -5.71
N LYS A 701 18.21 -1.18 -6.87
CA LYS A 701 17.79 -2.54 -7.24
C LYS A 701 18.91 -3.59 -7.19
N PRO A 702 20.15 -3.32 -7.65
CA PRO A 702 21.27 -4.25 -7.45
C PRO A 702 21.69 -4.41 -5.98
N THR A 703 21.47 -3.41 -5.13
CA THR A 703 21.86 -3.41 -3.70
C THR A 703 20.66 -3.70 -2.82
N LEU A 704 20.28 -4.97 -2.70
CA LEU A 704 19.05 -5.39 -2.00
C LEU A 704 18.93 -4.91 -0.55
N SER A 705 20.05 -4.69 0.15
CA SER A 705 20.04 -4.16 1.53
C SER A 705 19.56 -2.70 1.64
N SER A 706 19.58 -1.96 0.53
CA SER A 706 19.09 -0.57 0.44
C SER A 706 17.62 -0.46 0.04
N LYS A 707 16.98 -1.58 -0.30
CA LYS A 707 15.66 -1.63 -0.91
C LYS A 707 14.59 -1.15 0.08
N LEU A 708 13.68 -0.31 -0.39
CA LEU A 708 12.47 0.09 0.34
C LEU A 708 11.36 -0.96 0.19
N ASN A 709 10.34 -0.87 1.03
CA ASN A 709 9.22 -1.81 1.08
C ASN A 709 8.37 -1.76 -0.20
N PHE A 710 8.20 -0.58 -0.78
CA PHE A 710 7.39 -0.35 -1.98
C PHE A 710 8.26 0.16 -3.14
N SER A 711 7.90 -0.22 -4.37
CA SER A 711 8.52 0.36 -5.57
C SER A 711 8.27 1.86 -5.57
N VAL A 712 9.32 2.66 -5.74
CA VAL A 712 9.24 4.13 -5.67
C VAL A 712 8.87 4.72 -7.02
N ASP A 713 7.86 5.59 -7.07
CA ASP A 713 7.64 6.48 -8.21
C ASP A 713 8.55 7.70 -8.11
N SER A 714 8.49 8.40 -6.98
CA SER A 714 9.31 9.59 -6.72
C SER A 714 9.54 9.83 -5.23
N PHE A 715 10.73 10.33 -4.87
CA PHE A 715 11.04 10.78 -3.51
C PHE A 715 10.54 12.21 -3.27
N ILE A 716 9.97 12.43 -2.07
CA ILE A 716 9.51 13.75 -1.61
C ILE A 716 10.51 14.37 -0.65
N THR A 717 11.01 13.60 0.33
CA THR A 717 11.93 14.13 1.36
C THR A 717 12.77 13.03 1.98
N VAL A 718 14.04 13.32 2.23
CA VAL A 718 14.95 12.49 3.03
C VAL A 718 15.14 13.13 4.40
N TYR A 719 15.16 12.30 5.44
CA TYR A 719 15.39 12.73 6.81
C TYR A 719 16.66 12.07 7.33
N ASN A 720 17.56 12.89 7.88
CA ASN A 720 18.62 12.46 8.77
C ASN A 720 18.11 12.65 10.20
N GLU A 721 17.94 11.54 10.93
CA GLU A 721 17.18 11.44 12.16
C GLU A 721 15.75 11.97 11.99
N ASN A 722 15.51 13.21 12.42
CA ASN A 722 14.22 13.90 12.29
C ASN A 722 14.30 15.20 11.46
N GLN A 723 15.49 15.54 10.96
CA GLN A 723 15.71 16.76 10.17
C GLN A 723 15.71 16.45 8.68
N LYS A 724 15.01 17.29 7.90
CA LYS A 724 15.04 17.20 6.44
C LYS A 724 16.46 17.44 5.94
N THR A 725 16.89 16.65 4.97
CA THR A 725 18.17 16.83 4.28
C THR A 725 17.98 16.71 2.76
N ASN A 726 18.69 17.55 2.02
CA ASN A 726 18.72 17.58 0.55
C ASN A 726 20.07 17.10 0.00
N ASP A 727 20.79 16.35 0.84
CA ASP A 727 22.17 15.92 0.62
C ASP A 727 22.31 14.73 -0.33
N PHE A 728 21.20 14.05 -0.61
CA PHE A 728 21.17 12.93 -1.54
C PHE A 728 20.79 13.41 -2.93
N ARG A 729 21.47 12.88 -3.94
CA ARG A 729 21.12 13.11 -5.35
C ARG A 729 20.01 12.16 -5.75
N HIS A 730 19.11 12.68 -6.58
CA HIS A 730 17.96 11.98 -7.12
C HIS A 730 18.29 11.35 -8.47
N MET A 731 18.31 10.03 -8.54
CA MET A 731 18.70 9.27 -9.74
C MET A 731 17.48 8.61 -10.38
N LYS A 732 17.02 9.14 -11.51
CA LYS A 732 15.79 8.71 -12.21
C LYS A 732 16.09 7.73 -13.34
N THR A 733 15.99 6.44 -13.06
CA THR A 733 16.22 5.35 -14.02
C THR A 733 15.53 4.07 -13.59
N ASP A 734 14.81 3.39 -14.48
CA ASP A 734 14.14 2.10 -14.21
C ASP A 734 15.13 0.90 -14.19
N VAL A 735 16.33 1.08 -14.73
CA VAL A 735 17.36 0.03 -14.81
C VAL A 735 17.90 -0.31 -13.42
N TYR A 736 18.24 0.72 -12.63
CA TYR A 736 18.89 0.59 -11.33
C TYR A 736 17.99 0.90 -10.14
N SER A 737 16.80 1.45 -10.35
CA SER A 737 15.86 1.75 -9.26
C SER A 737 14.93 0.57 -8.98
N PHE A 738 14.55 0.41 -7.71
CA PHE A 738 13.35 -0.38 -7.39
C PHE A 738 12.12 0.53 -7.56
N GLY A 739 11.62 0.60 -8.80
CA GLY A 739 10.66 1.59 -9.25
C GLY A 739 11.28 2.49 -10.32
N LYS A 740 11.12 3.81 -10.21
CA LYS A 740 11.64 4.82 -11.16
C LYS A 740 12.80 5.65 -10.62
N GLU A 741 13.00 5.68 -9.30
CA GLU A 741 14.01 6.54 -8.67
C GLU A 741 14.76 5.84 -7.54
N TYR A 742 16.06 6.12 -7.42
CA TYR A 742 16.89 5.79 -6.27
C TYR A 742 17.68 7.03 -5.84
N LEU A 743 18.21 7.00 -4.61
CA LEU A 743 19.01 8.11 -4.07
C LEU A 743 20.46 7.66 -3.92
N ASP A 744 21.40 8.57 -4.18
CA ASP A 744 22.81 8.34 -3.86
C ASP A 744 23.52 9.54 -3.21
N ARG A 745 24.58 9.24 -2.47
CA ARG A 745 25.48 10.23 -1.87
C ARG A 745 26.88 9.63 -1.77
N PRO A 746 27.97 10.42 -1.91
CA PRO A 746 29.31 9.89 -1.72
C PRO A 746 29.46 9.21 -0.35
N TRP A 747 30.06 8.02 -0.31
CA TRP A 747 30.19 7.21 0.91
C TRP A 747 30.96 7.93 2.04
N THR A 748 31.85 8.84 1.67
CA THR A 748 32.65 9.64 2.61
C THR A 748 31.90 10.86 3.15
N GLU A 749 30.79 11.26 2.53
CA GLU A 749 30.05 12.50 2.86
C GLU A 749 28.73 12.24 3.59
N PHE A 750 28.25 11.00 3.67
CA PHE A 750 27.05 10.66 4.44
C PHE A 750 27.42 10.30 5.89
N ASP A 751 26.51 10.59 6.82
CA ASP A 751 26.68 10.24 8.22
C ASP A 751 26.31 8.78 8.46
N GLN A 752 27.30 7.94 8.75
CA GLN A 752 27.09 6.49 8.88
C GLN A 752 26.49 6.09 10.23
N ASN A 753 26.46 7.02 11.21
CA ASN A 753 25.91 6.77 12.54
C ASN A 753 24.46 7.28 12.65
N ALA A 754 24.00 8.05 11.68
CA ALA A 754 22.64 8.55 11.60
C ALA A 754 21.63 7.46 11.22
N THR A 755 20.40 7.61 11.71
CA THR A 755 19.25 6.86 11.19
C THR A 755 18.58 7.67 10.10
N TYR A 756 18.33 7.06 8.94
CA TYR A 756 17.65 7.72 7.84
C TYR A 756 16.22 7.25 7.69
N SER A 757 15.34 8.16 7.27
CA SER A 757 14.00 7.82 6.80
C SER A 757 13.64 8.64 5.56
N VAL A 758 12.71 8.14 4.76
CA VAL A 758 12.31 8.75 3.49
C VAL A 758 10.80 8.85 3.40
N THR A 759 10.31 9.93 2.80
CA THR A 759 8.93 10.09 2.36
C THR A 759 8.91 10.09 0.84
N TYR A 760 8.04 9.27 0.24
CA TYR A 760 8.02 9.05 -1.20
C TYR A 760 6.63 8.63 -1.69
N LEU A 761 6.38 8.77 -2.98
CA LEU A 761 5.21 8.22 -3.65
C LEU A 761 5.53 6.81 -4.15
N LYS A 762 4.66 5.85 -3.86
CA LYS A 762 4.79 4.49 -4.39
C LYS A 762 4.36 4.45 -5.86
N LEU A 763 4.95 3.54 -6.62
CA LEU A 763 4.64 3.33 -8.05
C LEU A 763 3.28 2.66 -8.28
N ASP A 764 2.87 1.79 -7.36
CA ASP A 764 1.55 1.15 -7.43
C ASP A 764 0.43 2.18 -7.25
N LYS A 765 -0.57 2.12 -8.12
CA LYS A 765 -1.68 3.08 -8.12
C LYS A 765 -2.83 2.63 -7.22
N SER A 766 -3.57 3.60 -6.70
CA SER A 766 -4.82 3.40 -5.94
C SER A 766 -5.92 4.35 -6.44
N PRO A 767 -7.20 4.03 -6.24
CA PRO A 767 -8.28 4.97 -6.47
C PRO A 767 -8.10 6.23 -5.63
N ILE A 768 -8.33 7.39 -6.25
CA ILE A 768 -8.28 8.69 -5.58
C ILE A 768 -9.71 9.17 -5.32
N GLN A 769 -9.95 9.74 -4.14
CA GLN A 769 -11.25 10.29 -3.75
C GLN A 769 -11.11 11.77 -3.37
N PRO A 770 -12.16 12.60 -3.58
CA PRO A 770 -12.15 14.00 -3.17
C PRO A 770 -12.02 14.16 -1.66
N PHE A 771 -11.43 15.27 -1.24
CA PHE A 771 -11.41 15.67 0.17
C PHE A 771 -12.46 16.75 0.36
N THR A 772 -13.42 16.50 1.24
CA THR A 772 -14.40 17.52 1.63
C THR A 772 -13.95 18.17 2.94
N GLY A 773 -14.22 19.45 3.10
CA GLY A 773 -13.80 20.19 4.28
C GLY A 773 -14.28 21.63 4.27
N THR A 774 -13.70 22.43 5.15
CA THR A 774 -14.03 23.86 5.27
C THR A 774 -12.77 24.73 5.33
N LEU A 775 -12.93 25.99 4.92
CA LEU A 775 -11.94 27.05 5.04
C LEU A 775 -12.52 28.24 5.80
N ALA A 776 -11.68 28.86 6.63
CA ALA A 776 -12.02 30.11 7.29
C ALA A 776 -12.17 31.25 6.26
N THR A 777 -13.23 32.04 6.37
CA THR A 777 -13.52 33.15 5.45
C THR A 777 -13.31 34.53 6.09
N ASN A 778 -13.10 34.59 7.40
CA ASN A 778 -12.82 35.82 8.15
C ASN A 778 -11.81 35.61 9.30
N GLU A 779 -11.39 36.72 9.91
CA GLU A 779 -10.32 36.76 10.92
C GLU A 779 -10.71 36.03 12.20
N ASN A 780 -11.98 36.12 12.63
CA ASN A 780 -12.44 35.41 13.81
C ASN A 780 -12.30 33.89 13.63
N ALA A 781 -12.67 33.35 12.46
CA ALA A 781 -12.49 31.94 12.15
C ALA A 781 -11.01 31.52 12.12
N GLN A 782 -10.12 32.33 11.53
CA GLN A 782 -8.67 32.07 11.55
C GLN A 782 -8.10 32.02 12.98
N ILE A 783 -8.46 33.00 13.82
CA ILE A 783 -8.00 33.08 15.21
C ILE A 783 -8.55 31.92 16.03
N SER A 784 -9.82 31.56 15.82
CA SER A 784 -10.46 30.41 16.45
C SER A 784 -9.73 29.11 16.09
N ASP A 785 -9.44 28.88 14.81
CA ASP A 785 -8.72 27.69 14.33
C ASP A 785 -7.30 27.61 14.92
N LEU A 786 -6.59 28.75 14.97
CA LEU A 786 -5.26 28.81 15.58
C LEU A 786 -5.32 28.50 17.08
N THR A 787 -6.27 29.09 17.80
CA THR A 787 -6.44 28.89 19.24
C THR A 787 -6.76 27.44 19.57
N ALA A 788 -7.71 26.83 18.83
CA ALA A 788 -8.05 25.41 18.96
C ALA A 788 -6.84 24.52 18.65
N GLY A 789 -6.15 24.77 17.53
CA GLY A 789 -4.98 23.99 17.12
C GLY A 789 -3.83 24.03 18.14
N VAL A 790 -3.56 25.21 18.74
CA VAL A 790 -2.53 25.35 19.79
C VAL A 790 -2.94 24.59 21.06
N ALA A 791 -4.20 24.70 21.50
CA ALA A 791 -4.68 23.97 22.67
C ALA A 791 -4.57 22.44 22.48
N GLU A 792 -4.97 21.94 21.31
CA GLU A 792 -4.88 20.52 20.94
C GLU A 792 -3.42 20.04 20.84
N ALA A 793 -2.51 20.87 20.30
CA ALA A 793 -1.09 20.56 20.22
C ALA A 793 -0.47 20.45 21.62
N LEU A 794 -0.75 21.40 22.51
CA LEU A 794 -0.27 21.38 23.90
C LEU A 794 -0.77 20.14 24.65
N LEU A 795 -2.04 19.78 24.50
CA LEU A 795 -2.60 18.57 25.11
C LEU A 795 -1.88 17.30 24.61
N ARG A 796 -1.67 17.19 23.30
CA ARG A 796 -0.97 16.04 22.68
C ARG A 796 0.48 15.94 23.14
N VAL A 797 1.20 17.05 23.18
CA VAL A 797 2.58 17.11 23.68
C VAL A 797 2.63 16.65 25.14
N SER A 798 1.71 17.12 25.99
CA SER A 798 1.63 16.68 27.38
C SER A 798 1.41 15.17 27.53
N VAL A 799 0.51 14.58 26.75
CA VAL A 799 0.27 13.12 26.75
C VAL A 799 1.50 12.34 26.27
N VAL A 800 2.19 12.84 25.23
CA VAL A 800 3.42 12.23 24.71
C VAL A 800 4.54 12.29 25.74
N GLU A 801 4.71 13.42 26.42
CA GLU A 801 5.68 13.57 27.51
C GLU A 801 5.41 12.59 28.66
N GLN A 802 4.14 12.42 29.05
CA GLN A 802 3.74 11.44 30.07
C GLN A 802 4.03 10.00 29.61
N LYS A 803 3.59 9.60 28.42
CA LYS A 803 3.83 8.25 27.88
C LYS A 803 5.31 7.97 27.68
N LYS A 804 6.09 8.98 27.29
CA LYS A 804 7.54 8.87 27.17
C LYS A 804 8.18 8.68 28.54
N ALA A 805 7.78 9.45 29.55
CA ALA A 805 8.26 9.27 30.92
C ALA A 805 7.91 7.89 31.49
N GLU A 806 6.72 7.35 31.19
CA GLU A 806 6.34 5.97 31.54
C GLU A 806 7.21 4.94 30.82
N LYS A 807 7.46 5.11 29.51
CA LYS A 807 8.30 4.20 28.71
C LYS A 807 9.78 4.24 29.11
N ASP A 808 10.30 5.42 29.42
CA ASP A 808 11.69 5.65 29.80
C ASP A 808 11.94 5.30 31.29
N SER A 809 10.90 4.88 32.03
CA SER A 809 11.03 4.35 33.39
C SER A 809 11.80 3.02 33.39
N PRO A 810 12.81 2.83 34.25
CA PRO A 810 13.56 1.57 34.33
C PRO A 810 12.64 0.36 34.57
N GLY A 811 12.82 -0.69 33.76
CA GLY A 811 12.12 -1.96 33.94
C GLY A 811 12.46 -2.66 35.27
N TRP A 812 11.67 -3.68 35.64
CA TRP A 812 11.95 -4.49 36.83
C TRP A 812 13.24 -5.30 36.67
N ILE A 813 14.11 -5.26 37.68
CA ILE A 813 15.37 -6.00 37.75
C ILE A 813 15.22 -7.15 38.76
N THR A 814 15.54 -8.37 38.34
CA THR A 814 15.58 -9.55 39.23
C THR A 814 16.97 -9.64 39.88
N PRO A 815 17.10 -9.54 41.22
CA PRO A 815 18.38 -9.73 41.90
C PRO A 815 18.77 -11.20 41.96
N THR A 816 20.08 -11.46 42.04
CA THR A 816 20.61 -12.77 42.43
C THR A 816 20.45 -12.94 43.94
N LEU A 817 19.68 -13.94 44.37
CA LEU A 817 19.52 -14.29 45.78
C LEU A 817 20.78 -14.96 46.32
N LEU A 818 21.16 -14.61 47.55
CA LEU A 818 22.38 -15.03 48.24
C LEU A 818 22.04 -15.92 49.45
N ASN A 819 23.07 -16.52 50.06
CA ASN A 819 22.97 -17.28 51.31
C ASN A 819 21.91 -18.40 51.30
N GLY A 820 21.71 -19.02 50.14
CA GLY A 820 20.81 -20.15 49.95
C GLY A 820 19.31 -19.80 49.95
N ALA A 821 18.96 -18.51 49.92
CA ALA A 821 17.57 -18.06 49.79
C ALA A 821 16.95 -18.55 48.46
N GLY A 822 15.76 -19.13 48.54
CA GLY A 822 15.02 -19.64 47.38
C GLY A 822 13.96 -18.65 46.90
N GLN A 823 13.64 -18.65 45.61
CA GLN A 823 12.51 -17.89 45.08
C GLN A 823 11.18 -18.47 45.60
N GLY A 824 10.22 -17.62 45.92
CA GLY A 824 8.85 -18.00 46.24
C GLY A 824 7.96 -18.09 44.99
N SER A 825 6.65 -18.08 45.18
CA SER A 825 5.66 -18.08 44.09
C SER A 825 5.74 -16.83 43.22
N ASP A 826 6.08 -15.68 43.81
CA ASP A 826 6.32 -14.42 43.11
C ASP A 826 7.81 -14.06 43.14
N PRO A 827 8.46 -13.84 41.99
CA PRO A 827 9.90 -13.62 41.94
C PRO A 827 10.26 -12.28 42.60
N VAL A 828 11.32 -12.29 43.41
CA VAL A 828 11.89 -11.05 43.97
C VAL A 828 12.39 -10.17 42.83
N ARG A 829 12.01 -8.89 42.83
CA ARG A 829 12.43 -7.90 41.83
C ARG A 829 12.40 -6.50 42.43
N TYR A 830 13.18 -5.59 41.85
CA TYR A 830 13.20 -4.18 42.23
C TYR A 830 13.23 -3.26 41.02
N LYS A 831 12.73 -2.05 41.17
CA LYS A 831 12.86 -0.99 40.15
C LYS A 831 12.99 0.37 40.82
N LYS A 832 13.59 1.34 40.12
CA LYS A 832 13.58 2.74 40.50
C LYS A 832 12.54 3.47 39.66
N ASN A 833 11.62 4.19 40.30
CA ASN A 833 10.62 4.99 39.59
C ASN A 833 11.14 6.39 39.25
N THR A 834 10.33 7.18 38.54
CA THR A 834 10.63 8.55 38.12
C THR A 834 10.85 9.53 39.29
N ASN A 835 10.37 9.20 40.49
CA ASN A 835 10.54 10.00 41.71
C ASN A 835 11.77 9.56 42.54
N SER A 836 12.70 8.83 41.93
CA SER A 836 13.91 8.32 42.60
C SER A 836 13.64 7.39 43.80
N MET A 837 12.46 6.77 43.84
CA MET A 837 12.12 5.74 44.83
C MET A 837 12.42 4.36 44.26
N VAL A 838 13.13 3.54 45.04
CA VAL A 838 13.31 2.12 44.77
C VAL A 838 12.17 1.36 45.43
N VAL A 839 11.47 0.56 44.64
CA VAL A 839 10.44 -0.37 45.09
C VAL A 839 10.97 -1.78 44.95
N VAL A 840 10.84 -2.58 46.01
CA VAL A 840 11.17 -4.01 46.02
C VAL A 840 9.87 -4.78 46.24
N THR A 841 9.68 -5.89 45.53
CA THR A 841 8.46 -6.72 45.56
C THR A 841 8.83 -8.19 45.35
N GLY A 842 7.90 -9.10 45.67
CA GLY A 842 8.06 -10.53 45.51
C GLY A 842 8.23 -11.28 46.82
N ILE A 843 8.29 -12.60 46.73
CA ILE A 843 8.29 -13.53 47.84
C ILE A 843 9.52 -14.44 47.74
N PHE A 844 10.14 -14.74 48.86
CA PHE A 844 11.29 -15.64 48.91
C PHE A 844 11.29 -16.48 50.20
N VAL A 845 12.04 -17.58 50.17
CA VAL A 845 12.25 -18.46 51.32
C VAL A 845 13.63 -18.17 51.90
N ALA A 846 13.66 -17.53 53.07
CA ALA A 846 14.88 -17.21 53.79
C ALA A 846 15.37 -18.44 54.57
N LYS A 847 16.68 -18.76 54.49
CA LYS A 847 17.27 -19.90 55.21
C LYS A 847 18.07 -19.53 56.45
N ALA A 848 18.47 -18.27 56.58
CA ALA A 848 19.23 -17.74 57.71
C ALA A 848 19.09 -16.23 57.79
N VAL A 849 19.26 -15.67 59.00
CA VAL A 849 19.36 -14.22 59.23
C VAL A 849 20.64 -13.70 58.58
N SER A 850 20.53 -13.19 57.36
CA SER A 850 21.66 -12.83 56.51
C SER A 850 21.26 -11.87 55.38
N THR A 851 22.23 -11.41 54.60
CA THR A 851 21.97 -10.65 53.37
C THR A 851 21.32 -11.54 52.32
N VAL A 852 20.13 -11.17 51.86
CA VAL A 852 19.35 -11.92 50.86
C VAL A 852 19.76 -11.57 49.45
N PHE A 853 20.07 -10.30 49.17
CA PHE A 853 20.67 -9.86 47.92
C PHE A 853 21.32 -8.48 48.09
N LYS A 854 22.00 -8.00 47.05
CA LYS A 854 22.68 -6.71 47.05
C LYS A 854 22.21 -5.82 45.91
N LEU A 855 21.86 -4.58 46.24
CA LEU A 855 21.49 -3.53 45.29
C LEU A 855 22.74 -2.88 44.66
N PRO A 856 22.74 -2.63 43.34
CA PRO A 856 23.82 -1.91 42.67
C PRO A 856 23.84 -0.42 43.05
N VAL A 857 24.96 0.25 42.80
CA VAL A 857 25.09 1.72 42.96
C VAL A 857 23.99 2.40 42.15
N GLY A 858 23.33 3.42 42.72
CA GLY A 858 22.19 4.09 42.08
C GLY A 858 20.82 3.44 42.30
N TYR A 859 20.74 2.43 43.18
CA TYR A 859 19.53 1.81 43.72
C TYR A 859 19.58 1.62 45.26
N ARG A 860 20.58 2.20 45.92
CA ARG A 860 20.81 2.06 47.38
C ARG A 860 20.23 3.27 48.11
N PRO A 861 19.84 3.18 49.38
CA PRO A 861 19.45 4.34 50.16
C PRO A 861 20.66 5.08 50.75
N ALA A 862 20.53 6.38 51.02
CA ALA A 862 21.56 7.16 51.71
C ALA A 862 21.77 6.75 53.19
N ASN A 863 20.71 6.24 53.83
CA ASN A 863 20.71 5.79 55.23
C ASN A 863 20.12 4.39 55.33
N VAL A 864 20.32 3.70 56.46
CA VAL A 864 19.69 2.39 56.68
C VAL A 864 18.18 2.55 56.75
N CYS A 865 17.45 1.84 55.89
CA CYS A 865 15.98 1.80 55.89
C CYS A 865 15.51 0.45 56.45
N ARG A 866 14.74 0.48 57.55
CA ARG A 866 14.14 -0.70 58.17
C ARG A 866 12.65 -0.76 57.89
N PHE A 867 12.18 -1.90 57.42
CA PHE A 867 10.77 -2.18 57.15
C PHE A 867 10.29 -3.36 57.98
N ILE A 868 9.02 -3.32 58.38
CA ILE A 868 8.32 -4.46 58.96
C ILE A 868 7.44 -5.02 57.85
N THR A 869 7.68 -6.27 57.47
CA THR A 869 6.94 -6.98 56.43
C THR A 869 6.30 -8.25 56.99
N LEU A 870 5.52 -8.92 56.16
CA LEU A 870 4.86 -10.18 56.47
C LEU A 870 5.73 -11.40 56.10
N SER A 871 5.69 -12.41 56.95
CA SER A 871 6.28 -13.74 56.74
C SER A 871 5.34 -14.82 57.28
N SER A 872 5.57 -16.09 56.94
CA SER A 872 4.73 -17.21 57.40
C SER A 872 5.50 -18.24 58.20
N ASN A 873 4.87 -18.74 59.26
CA ASN A 873 5.33 -19.87 60.06
C ASN A 873 4.18 -20.86 60.30
N VAL A 874 4.22 -22.02 59.64
CA VAL A 874 3.20 -23.08 59.75
C VAL A 874 1.79 -22.53 59.53
N GLY A 875 1.63 -21.70 58.48
CA GLY A 875 0.34 -21.11 58.11
C GLY A 875 -0.14 -19.93 58.97
N GLN A 876 0.66 -19.45 59.94
CA GLN A 876 0.41 -18.20 60.66
C GLN A 876 1.27 -17.06 60.13
N ILE A 877 0.68 -15.87 59.98
CA ILE A 877 1.39 -14.65 59.56
C ILE A 877 2.15 -14.09 60.77
N VAL A 878 3.47 -13.93 60.61
CA VAL A 878 4.37 -13.35 61.62
C VAL A 878 5.21 -12.21 61.01
N PRO A 879 5.56 -11.17 61.76
CA PRO A 879 6.27 -10.00 61.24
C PRO A 879 7.76 -10.28 61.02
N ALA A 880 8.29 -9.96 59.85
CA ALA A 880 9.71 -9.99 59.52
C ALA A 880 10.30 -8.58 59.40
N TYR A 881 11.58 -8.43 59.71
CA TYR A 881 12.32 -7.19 59.49
C TYR A 881 13.14 -7.28 58.20
N VAL A 882 13.04 -6.25 57.37
CA VAL A 882 13.87 -6.05 56.17
C VAL A 882 14.69 -4.79 56.38
N ASP A 883 16.01 -4.94 56.41
CA ASP A 883 16.96 -3.83 56.54
C ASP A 883 17.70 -3.62 55.22
N VAL A 884 17.55 -2.44 54.62
CA VAL A 884 18.28 -2.04 53.41
C VAL A 884 19.39 -1.07 53.82
N TYR A 885 20.64 -1.48 53.61
CA TYR A 885 21.82 -0.71 54.02
C TYR A 885 22.38 0.16 52.88
N PRO A 886 23.08 1.27 53.19
CA PRO A 886 23.73 2.12 52.18
C PRO A 886 24.80 1.43 51.34
N ASN A 887 25.36 0.31 51.81
CA ASN A 887 26.28 -0.49 51.01
C ASN A 887 25.56 -1.40 49.98
N GLY A 888 24.23 -1.35 49.93
CA GLY A 888 23.35 -2.11 49.06
C GLY A 888 22.87 -3.44 49.62
N ASN A 889 23.34 -3.87 50.80
CA ASN A 889 22.90 -5.15 51.37
C ASN A 889 21.44 -5.07 51.82
N VAL A 890 20.63 -6.03 51.41
CA VAL A 890 19.25 -6.22 51.89
C VAL A 890 19.24 -7.42 52.84
N ASN A 891 19.09 -7.16 54.14
CA ASN A 891 19.11 -8.18 55.17
C ASN A 891 17.71 -8.46 55.68
N VAL A 892 17.47 -9.70 56.11
CA VAL A 892 16.22 -10.06 56.79
C VAL A 892 16.46 -10.72 58.14
N ALA A 893 15.59 -10.41 59.09
CA ALA A 893 15.62 -10.93 60.46
C ALA A 893 14.19 -11.18 60.97
N ASN A 894 14.07 -11.99 62.03
CA ASN A 894 12.80 -12.25 62.72
C ASN A 894 11.69 -12.79 61.79
N PHE A 895 11.97 -13.76 60.93
CA PHE A 895 11.00 -14.29 59.96
C PHE A 895 10.56 -15.74 60.25
N GLY A 896 9.39 -16.12 59.76
CA GLY A 896 8.94 -17.51 59.73
C GLY A 896 9.59 -18.35 58.61
N PRO A 897 9.73 -19.68 58.78
CA PRO A 897 10.49 -20.55 57.88
C PRO A 897 9.85 -20.77 56.49
N ASP A 898 8.58 -20.41 56.29
CA ASP A 898 7.87 -20.73 55.05
C ASP A 898 8.20 -19.73 53.94
N TYR A 899 8.00 -18.43 54.18
CA TYR A 899 8.33 -17.36 53.24
C TYR A 899 8.41 -15.99 53.91
N VAL A 900 9.08 -15.05 53.25
CA VAL A 900 9.11 -13.61 53.56
C VAL A 900 8.68 -12.85 52.32
N SER A 901 7.86 -11.82 52.49
CA SER A 901 7.42 -10.93 51.42
C SER A 901 8.21 -9.63 51.42
N PHE A 902 8.54 -9.09 50.25
CA PHE A 902 9.03 -7.73 50.09
C PHE A 902 7.92 -6.72 49.78
N GLU A 903 6.64 -7.13 49.80
CA GLU A 903 5.54 -6.20 49.56
C GLU A 903 5.56 -5.04 50.56
N GLY A 904 5.46 -3.81 50.03
CA GLY A 904 5.53 -2.59 50.83
C GLY A 904 6.94 -2.07 51.14
N VAL A 905 8.01 -2.70 50.63
CA VAL A 905 9.38 -2.19 50.78
C VAL A 905 9.67 -1.12 49.73
N MET A 906 9.77 0.13 50.17
CA MET A 906 10.07 1.26 49.29
C MET A 906 10.89 2.35 50.00
N PHE A 907 11.90 2.90 49.32
CA PHE A 907 12.79 3.94 49.88
C PHE A 907 13.33 4.87 48.80
N LEU A 908 13.79 6.06 49.19
CA LEU A 908 14.51 6.99 48.32
C LEU A 908 15.94 6.50 48.07
N VAL A 909 16.39 6.62 46.82
CA VAL A 909 17.78 6.34 46.43
C VAL A 909 18.75 7.40 46.98
N GLU A 910 20.01 6.99 47.18
CA GLU A 910 21.17 7.79 47.60
C GLU A 910 21.48 9.00 46.71
#